data_AF-A0A0G1ANB1-F1
#
_entry.id   AF-A0A0G1ANB1-F1
#
_cell.length_a   1.000
_cell.length_b   1.000
_cell.length_c   1.000
_cell.angle_alpha   90.00
_cell.angle_beta   90.00
_cell.angle_gamma   90.00
#
_symmetry.space_group_name_H-M   'P 1'
#
loop_
_entity.id
_entity.type
_entity.pdbx_description
1 polymer ?
#
loop_
_entity_poly.entity_id
_entity_poly.type
_entity_poly.pdbx_seq_one_letter_code
_entity_poly.pdbx_strand_id
1 'polypeptide(L)'
;GSRISADAKGDTAGSGFPSSIYAGGSHGGVGLNNTATSTYGSAKQPTTLGSAGGAPHAIGGGAIRLVVSGSLVNSGVISADGNTSSSGGSIYATVADMSGSGTFHANGGALGSGGYFSGPGGGGRVAVYYQTSSFVGTIEALGGCGSYDGWSQTCAEKGTAGLFDTTNNNFSTGSSWRFQVNDGASSFNSVTLSNGSIVTMDEGITINANELQSNGASLALSNGSSITVSTFIANGGTVTFSGGETFAVNTLTLSNNATITVAQERILSLSVTNLTVDAGSSISVNYKGYGQSAGPGAGSSNAGASHGGVGLWNTASSTYGSMREPTEMGSGGNGYNPRGGGAVRIIVSGSLVNNGSIVAMGENTSSGGSIYVTTNSLSGTGEFRADGGTVYCPNSCVGAGAGGRIAVYYQTSTFSGTALASGPSTSYGKAEDGTVVVEEIVTTPPPPPLSSARAINTFLFLIGTSTVSGIVDETAHTVSITVPFGTDVSALSPLVAVSSLATSSPASAVVQDFTNPVIYTVTAEDGSTQEYTATVIIASDTVAPTITTYTFNETAGDITIDFATTTSVSFSLTASENVDWVSIKIEDQNTPDNYKIFFSSVGCVDGTATCAKSWDGALSSGGMTAPNGTYRIKAHIRDMAGNIYQEYLLPYIITVNTTLP
;
A
#
# COMPACT_ATOMS: atom_id res chain seq x y z
N GLY A 1 23.18 -57.25 -14.28
CA GLY A 1 22.51 -56.10 -13.65
C GLY A 1 22.59 -56.27 -12.16
N SER A 2 23.46 -55.51 -11.50
CA SER A 2 23.57 -55.52 -10.03
C SER A 2 22.28 -54.95 -9.42
N ARG A 3 21.85 -55.49 -8.28
CA ARG A 3 20.64 -55.04 -7.60
C ARG A 3 20.81 -54.92 -6.09
N ILE A 4 20.20 -53.91 -5.49
CA ILE A 4 19.89 -53.86 -4.06
C ILE A 4 18.36 -53.96 -3.97
N SER A 5 17.84 -55.06 -3.43
CA SER A 5 16.41 -55.38 -3.54
C SER A 5 15.85 -55.81 -2.19
N ALA A 6 14.73 -55.20 -1.81
CA ALA A 6 13.88 -55.57 -0.69
C ALA A 6 12.48 -55.97 -1.18
N ASP A 7 12.36 -56.47 -2.41
CA ASP A 7 11.08 -56.81 -3.02
C ASP A 7 10.38 -57.94 -2.25
N ALA A 8 9.08 -57.79 -2.00
CA ALA A 8 8.27 -58.75 -1.27
C ALA A 8 8.85 -59.13 0.11
N LYS A 9 9.38 -58.14 0.85
CA LYS A 9 9.92 -58.27 2.22
C LYS A 9 9.20 -57.40 3.25
N GLY A 10 8.04 -56.88 2.89
CA GLY A 10 7.18 -56.07 3.75
C GLY A 10 6.17 -56.91 4.55
N ASP A 11 5.10 -56.25 4.98
CA ASP A 11 4.10 -56.84 5.86
C ASP A 11 3.12 -57.74 5.08
N THR A 12 2.77 -58.87 5.69
CA THR A 12 1.66 -59.74 5.24
C THR A 12 0.29 -59.24 5.67
N ALA A 13 0.24 -58.30 6.64
CA ALA A 13 -0.95 -57.61 7.12
C ALA A 13 -0.56 -56.29 7.80
N GLY A 14 -0.14 -55.29 7.01
CA GLY A 14 0.33 -53.98 7.50
C GLY A 14 -0.77 -52.93 7.60
N SER A 15 -0.39 -51.67 7.83
CA SER A 15 -1.34 -50.55 8.00
C SER A 15 -2.21 -50.26 6.78
N GLY A 16 -1.81 -50.72 5.59
CA GLY A 16 -2.57 -50.59 4.35
C GLY A 16 -3.29 -51.86 3.91
N PHE A 17 -3.41 -52.86 4.78
CA PHE A 17 -4.06 -54.12 4.45
C PHE A 17 -5.57 -53.89 4.22
N PRO A 18 -6.13 -54.39 3.11
CA PRO A 18 -7.54 -54.15 2.80
C PRO A 18 -8.48 -54.99 3.67
N SER A 19 -9.71 -54.49 3.87
CA SER A 19 -10.79 -55.27 4.49
C SER A 19 -11.43 -56.31 3.55
N SER A 20 -11.14 -56.23 2.25
CA SER A 20 -11.71 -57.08 1.19
C SER A 20 -10.62 -57.87 0.47
N ILE A 21 -10.89 -59.15 0.20
CA ILE A 21 -10.01 -60.02 -0.59
C ILE A 21 -9.87 -59.57 -2.06
N TYR A 22 -10.78 -58.71 -2.54
CA TYR A 22 -10.79 -58.18 -3.91
C TYR A 22 -9.97 -56.89 -4.08
N ALA A 23 -9.33 -56.42 -3.01
CA ALA A 23 -8.63 -55.15 -2.98
C ALA A 23 -7.11 -55.32 -2.87
N GLY A 24 -6.38 -54.33 -3.39
CA GLY A 24 -4.94 -54.25 -3.27
C GLY A 24 -4.48 -53.59 -1.96
N GLY A 25 -3.25 -53.88 -1.54
CA GLY A 25 -2.60 -53.19 -0.42
C GLY A 25 -2.32 -51.73 -0.75
N SER A 26 -2.41 -50.85 0.24
CA SER A 26 -2.05 -49.42 0.13
C SER A 26 -0.70 -49.14 0.81
N HIS A 27 0.05 -48.14 0.35
CA HIS A 27 1.19 -47.57 1.09
C HIS A 27 1.39 -46.08 0.79
N GLY A 28 2.22 -45.74 -0.20
CA GLY A 28 2.36 -44.37 -0.70
C GLY A 28 1.22 -43.96 -1.64
N GLY A 29 0.64 -44.93 -2.35
CA GLY A 29 -0.61 -44.82 -3.12
C GLY A 29 -1.66 -45.81 -2.62
N VAL A 30 -2.93 -45.54 -2.90
CA VAL A 30 -4.05 -46.42 -2.54
C VAL A 30 -4.14 -47.61 -3.50
N GLY A 31 -4.28 -48.82 -2.94
CA GLY A 31 -4.54 -50.04 -3.70
C GLY A 31 -5.94 -50.05 -4.31
N LEU A 32 -6.10 -50.66 -5.48
CA LEU A 32 -7.40 -50.67 -6.15
C LEU A 32 -8.47 -51.39 -5.30
N ASN A 33 -9.69 -50.83 -5.24
CA ASN A 33 -10.82 -51.28 -4.41
C ASN A 33 -10.57 -51.23 -2.89
N ASN A 34 -9.45 -50.69 -2.42
CA ASN A 34 -9.19 -50.55 -1.00
C ASN A 34 -9.91 -49.33 -0.43
N THR A 35 -11.02 -49.58 0.26
CA THR A 35 -11.84 -48.54 0.89
C THR A 35 -11.49 -48.30 2.36
N ALA A 36 -10.64 -49.14 2.96
CA ALA A 36 -10.46 -49.24 4.40
C ALA A 36 -9.25 -48.46 4.95
N THR A 37 -8.28 -48.08 4.13
CA THR A 37 -7.02 -47.45 4.60
C THR A 37 -6.49 -46.35 3.68
N SER A 38 -6.20 -45.19 4.26
CA SER A 38 -5.43 -44.11 3.62
C SER A 38 -3.95 -44.46 3.52
N THR A 39 -3.22 -43.81 2.62
CA THR A 39 -1.76 -43.91 2.51
C THR A 39 -1.07 -43.62 3.86
N TYR A 40 0.06 -44.26 4.16
CA TYR A 40 0.78 -44.11 5.44
C TYR A 40 2.29 -43.98 5.26
N GLY A 41 2.99 -43.58 6.32
CA GLY A 41 4.44 -43.31 6.31
C GLY A 41 4.80 -41.91 5.81
N SER A 42 6.06 -41.52 6.02
CA SER A 42 6.60 -40.23 5.55
C SER A 42 7.01 -40.31 4.08
N ALA A 43 6.69 -39.31 3.26
CA ALA A 43 7.16 -39.21 1.88
C ALA A 43 8.57 -38.64 1.83
N LYS A 44 8.90 -37.70 2.76
CA LYS A 44 10.24 -37.12 2.88
C LYS A 44 11.26 -38.08 3.52
N GLN A 45 10.84 -38.93 4.46
CA GLN A 45 11.72 -39.86 5.19
C GLN A 45 11.13 -41.28 5.25
N PRO A 46 10.95 -41.95 4.11
CA PRO A 46 10.25 -43.23 4.04
C PRO A 46 11.06 -44.35 4.69
N THR A 47 10.49 -44.99 5.71
CA THR A 47 11.14 -46.10 6.45
C THR A 47 10.19 -47.26 6.75
N THR A 48 8.89 -47.09 6.48
CA THR A 48 7.86 -48.09 6.75
C THR A 48 7.83 -49.15 5.65
N LEU A 49 7.47 -50.38 6.02
CA LEU A 49 7.26 -51.46 5.06
C LEU A 49 5.96 -51.22 4.27
N GLY A 50 5.87 -51.80 3.07
CA GLY A 50 4.63 -51.91 2.31
C GLY A 50 3.75 -53.03 2.87
N SER A 51 2.45 -52.98 2.58
CA SER A 51 1.45 -53.95 3.02
C SER A 51 0.99 -54.87 1.89
N ALA A 52 0.74 -56.13 2.23
CA ALA A 52 0.00 -57.09 1.42
C ALA A 52 -1.41 -56.59 1.03
N GLY A 53 -1.93 -57.14 -0.08
CA GLY A 53 -3.32 -57.02 -0.49
C GLY A 53 -4.15 -58.27 -0.17
N GLY A 54 -5.34 -58.35 -0.74
CA GLY A 54 -6.28 -59.43 -0.51
C GLY A 54 -5.94 -60.77 -1.18
N ALA A 55 -4.93 -60.79 -2.06
CA ALA A 55 -4.51 -62.01 -2.74
C ALA A 55 -3.79 -63.01 -1.81
N PRO A 56 -3.92 -64.32 -2.03
CA PRO A 56 -3.14 -65.33 -1.32
C PRO A 56 -1.63 -65.10 -1.49
N HIS A 57 -0.88 -65.23 -0.39
CA HIS A 57 0.58 -65.03 -0.35
C HIS A 57 1.07 -63.64 -0.77
N ALA A 58 0.20 -62.62 -0.73
CA ALA A 58 0.62 -61.24 -0.91
C ALA A 58 1.57 -60.82 0.23
N ILE A 59 2.65 -60.13 -0.14
CA ILE A 59 3.67 -59.58 0.75
C ILE A 59 4.07 -58.24 0.17
N GLY A 60 3.91 -57.17 0.95
CA GLY A 60 4.30 -55.82 0.51
C GLY A 60 5.80 -55.68 0.27
N GLY A 61 6.19 -54.54 -0.30
CA GLY A 61 7.61 -54.20 -0.47
C GLY A 61 8.32 -53.95 0.86
N GLY A 62 9.61 -54.28 0.94
CA GLY A 62 10.43 -54.01 2.12
C GLY A 62 10.85 -52.54 2.25
N ALA A 63 11.80 -52.24 3.15
CA ALA A 63 12.36 -50.90 3.29
C ALA A 63 13.89 -50.90 3.11
N ILE A 64 14.40 -49.95 2.33
CA ILE A 64 15.82 -49.71 2.11
C ILE A 64 16.17 -48.32 2.66
N ARG A 65 17.11 -48.28 3.61
CA ARG A 65 17.82 -47.05 4.00
C ARG A 65 19.24 -47.11 3.46
N LEU A 66 19.58 -46.21 2.55
CA LEU A 66 20.90 -46.11 1.94
C LEU A 66 21.57 -44.80 2.38
N VAL A 67 22.78 -44.90 2.93
CA VAL A 67 23.61 -43.75 3.30
C VAL A 67 24.98 -43.91 2.65
N VAL A 68 25.27 -43.06 1.67
CA VAL A 68 26.52 -43.07 0.92
C VAL A 68 27.21 -41.74 1.14
N SER A 69 28.27 -41.73 1.93
CA SER A 69 29.00 -40.50 2.28
C SER A 69 29.83 -39.93 1.13
N GLY A 70 30.10 -40.73 0.11
CA GLY A 70 30.82 -40.32 -1.11
C GLY A 70 29.94 -40.44 -2.35
N SER A 71 30.45 -41.09 -3.40
CA SER A 71 29.74 -41.23 -4.66
C SER A 71 28.89 -42.51 -4.74
N LEU A 72 27.65 -42.37 -5.22
CA LEU A 72 26.82 -43.47 -5.69
C LEU A 72 26.71 -43.40 -7.22
N VAL A 73 27.27 -44.40 -7.90
CA VAL A 73 27.06 -44.63 -9.34
C VAL A 73 26.01 -45.73 -9.50
N ASN A 74 24.74 -45.34 -9.65
CA ASN A 74 23.67 -46.30 -9.88
C ASN A 74 23.44 -46.50 -11.39
N SER A 75 23.95 -47.61 -11.93
CA SER A 75 23.60 -48.12 -13.27
C SER A 75 22.82 -49.44 -13.21
N GLY A 76 22.39 -49.83 -12.00
CA GLY A 76 21.65 -51.06 -11.71
C GLY A 76 20.23 -50.74 -11.22
N VAL A 77 19.72 -51.59 -10.34
CA VAL A 77 18.37 -51.47 -9.79
C VAL A 77 18.43 -51.40 -8.26
N ILE A 78 17.75 -50.43 -7.68
CA ILE A 78 17.48 -50.34 -6.24
C ILE A 78 15.97 -50.46 -6.05
N SER A 79 15.49 -51.56 -5.47
CA SER A 79 14.07 -51.93 -5.51
C SER A 79 13.46 -52.31 -4.17
N ALA A 80 12.21 -51.92 -3.97
CA ALA A 80 11.39 -52.27 -2.81
C ALA A 80 9.96 -52.57 -3.24
N ASP A 81 9.78 -53.37 -4.28
CA ASP A 81 8.49 -53.61 -4.92
C ASP A 81 7.62 -54.58 -4.10
N GLY A 82 6.31 -54.39 -4.16
CA GLY A 82 5.33 -55.37 -3.69
C GLY A 82 5.22 -56.54 -4.66
N ASN A 83 4.91 -57.73 -4.16
CA ASN A 83 4.44 -58.82 -5.03
C ASN A 83 2.94 -58.64 -5.37
N THR A 84 2.34 -59.64 -6.02
CA THR A 84 0.92 -59.68 -6.40
C THR A 84 -0.05 -59.01 -5.41
N SER A 85 -0.86 -58.06 -5.90
CA SER A 85 -1.89 -57.32 -5.16
C SER A 85 -1.37 -56.52 -3.95
N SER A 86 -0.07 -56.50 -3.68
CA SER A 86 0.51 -55.81 -2.53
C SER A 86 1.08 -54.44 -2.91
N SER A 87 1.24 -53.57 -1.92
CA SER A 87 1.82 -52.25 -2.12
C SER A 87 3.35 -52.29 -2.17
N GLY A 88 3.93 -51.31 -2.86
CA GLY A 88 5.36 -51.03 -2.79
C GLY A 88 5.80 -50.64 -1.37
N GLY A 89 7.10 -50.73 -1.12
CA GLY A 89 7.71 -50.42 0.17
C GLY A 89 8.37 -49.05 0.22
N SER A 90 9.50 -48.93 0.93
CA SER A 90 10.21 -47.66 1.13
C SER A 90 11.64 -47.70 0.61
N ILE A 91 12.08 -46.64 -0.06
CA ILE A 91 13.48 -46.37 -0.36
C ILE A 91 13.84 -44.96 0.12
N TYR A 92 14.76 -44.86 1.05
CA TYR A 92 15.30 -43.60 1.53
C TYR A 92 16.82 -43.58 1.33
N ALA A 93 17.30 -42.75 0.41
CA ALA A 93 18.72 -42.60 0.11
C ALA A 93 19.24 -41.22 0.52
N THR A 94 20.43 -41.17 1.10
CA THR A 94 21.23 -39.96 1.33
C THR A 94 22.60 -40.16 0.72
N VAL A 95 22.96 -39.33 -0.25
CA VAL A 95 24.15 -39.47 -1.10
C VAL A 95 24.87 -38.13 -1.16
N ALA A 96 26.21 -38.10 -1.19
CA ALA A 96 26.91 -36.85 -1.52
C ALA A 96 26.82 -36.60 -3.04
N ASP A 97 27.46 -37.45 -3.84
CA ASP A 97 27.51 -37.31 -5.30
C ASP A 97 26.81 -38.47 -6.02
N MET A 98 25.74 -38.16 -6.77
CA MET A 98 24.91 -39.18 -7.42
C MET A 98 25.09 -39.16 -8.94
N SER A 99 25.32 -40.31 -9.56
CA SER A 99 25.43 -40.44 -11.02
C SER A 99 24.94 -41.80 -11.52
N GLY A 100 24.86 -41.97 -12.85
CA GLY A 100 24.42 -43.19 -13.51
C GLY A 100 23.03 -43.07 -14.15
N SER A 101 22.56 -44.19 -14.70
CA SER A 101 21.30 -44.30 -15.47
C SER A 101 20.39 -45.44 -14.99
N GLY A 102 20.65 -45.95 -13.80
CA GLY A 102 19.91 -47.05 -13.18
C GLY A 102 18.54 -46.61 -12.65
N THR A 103 17.92 -47.44 -11.82
CA THR A 103 16.58 -47.17 -11.29
C THR A 103 16.51 -47.24 -9.78
N PHE A 104 15.61 -46.43 -9.21
CA PHE A 104 15.06 -46.59 -7.87
C PHE A 104 13.56 -46.80 -8.04
N HIS A 105 13.03 -47.92 -7.56
CA HIS A 105 11.59 -48.17 -7.65
C HIS A 105 11.02 -48.88 -6.42
N ALA A 106 9.84 -48.42 -6.00
CA ALA A 106 9.04 -49.05 -4.95
C ALA A 106 7.61 -49.20 -5.49
N ASN A 107 7.46 -50.03 -6.51
CA ASN A 107 6.22 -50.20 -7.24
C ASN A 107 5.26 -51.16 -6.50
N GLY A 108 3.97 -50.90 -6.64
CA GLY A 108 2.93 -51.83 -6.23
C GLY A 108 2.86 -53.03 -7.16
N GLY A 109 2.46 -54.17 -6.62
CA GLY A 109 2.35 -55.40 -7.40
C GLY A 109 1.07 -55.46 -8.24
N ALA A 110 1.18 -56.19 -9.34
CA ALA A 110 0.13 -56.39 -10.32
C ALA A 110 -1.15 -57.01 -9.74
N LEU A 111 -2.23 -56.92 -10.51
CA LEU A 111 -3.51 -57.56 -10.21
C LEU A 111 -3.31 -59.06 -9.89
N GLY A 112 -3.90 -59.52 -8.80
CA GLY A 112 -3.86 -60.93 -8.39
C GLY A 112 -4.89 -61.75 -9.15
N SER A 113 -4.44 -62.78 -9.87
CA SER A 113 -5.29 -63.71 -10.60
C SER A 113 -5.19 -65.11 -9.99
N GLY A 114 -6.31 -65.61 -9.47
CA GLY A 114 -6.47 -66.94 -8.91
C GLY A 114 -7.93 -67.41 -9.01
N GLY A 115 -8.46 -68.08 -7.98
CA GLY A 115 -9.90 -68.41 -7.91
C GLY A 115 -10.83 -67.18 -7.89
N TYR A 116 -10.27 -65.99 -7.69
CA TYR A 116 -10.89 -64.67 -7.81
C TYR A 116 -9.83 -63.63 -8.17
N PHE A 117 -10.26 -62.42 -8.57
CA PHE A 117 -9.37 -61.31 -8.87
C PHE A 117 -9.21 -60.37 -7.66
N SER A 118 -7.97 -60.13 -7.25
CA SER A 118 -7.63 -59.14 -6.24
C SER A 118 -7.01 -57.91 -6.91
N GLY A 119 -7.50 -56.71 -6.56
CA GLY A 119 -7.01 -55.46 -7.14
C GLY A 119 -5.49 -55.31 -7.00
N PRO A 120 -4.81 -54.65 -7.97
CA PRO A 120 -3.40 -54.32 -7.84
C PRO A 120 -3.14 -53.44 -6.61
N GLY A 121 -1.93 -53.53 -6.05
CA GLY A 121 -1.54 -52.72 -4.90
C GLY A 121 -0.97 -51.36 -5.28
N GLY A 122 -1.10 -50.39 -4.39
CA GLY A 122 -0.63 -49.01 -4.60
C GLY A 122 0.90 -48.89 -4.56
N GLY A 123 1.42 -47.81 -5.15
CA GLY A 123 2.85 -47.53 -5.12
C GLY A 123 3.39 -47.27 -3.70
N GLY A 124 4.68 -47.51 -3.52
CA GLY A 124 5.41 -47.27 -2.28
C GLY A 124 5.92 -45.83 -2.16
N ARG A 125 7.07 -45.65 -1.52
CA ARG A 125 7.68 -44.33 -1.30
C ARG A 125 9.17 -44.34 -1.59
N VAL A 126 9.65 -43.37 -2.37
CA VAL A 126 11.07 -43.19 -2.69
C VAL A 126 11.47 -41.74 -2.41
N ALA A 127 12.50 -41.54 -1.59
CA ALA A 127 13.09 -40.23 -1.35
C ALA A 127 14.61 -40.31 -1.47
N VAL A 128 15.17 -39.51 -2.38
CA VAL A 128 16.61 -39.47 -2.65
C VAL A 128 17.15 -38.08 -2.37
N TYR A 129 18.01 -37.97 -1.37
CA TYR A 129 18.71 -36.75 -1.00
C TYR A 129 20.12 -36.79 -1.55
N TYR A 130 20.53 -35.74 -2.27
CA TYR A 130 21.87 -35.62 -2.85
C TYR A 130 22.46 -34.22 -2.61
N GLN A 131 23.78 -34.08 -2.69
CA GLN A 131 24.46 -32.77 -2.70
C GLN A 131 24.78 -32.32 -4.13
N THR A 132 25.27 -33.25 -4.96
CA THR A 132 25.42 -33.06 -6.40
C THR A 132 24.86 -34.25 -7.15
N SER A 133 24.31 -34.03 -8.36
CA SER A 133 23.76 -35.10 -9.17
C SER A 133 23.98 -34.86 -10.65
N SER A 134 24.48 -35.89 -11.34
CA SER A 134 24.43 -36.05 -12.80
C SER A 134 23.62 -37.30 -13.18
N PHE A 135 22.78 -37.79 -12.26
CA PHE A 135 21.97 -38.97 -12.47
C PHE A 135 20.85 -38.69 -13.48
N VAL A 136 20.72 -39.58 -14.47
CA VAL A 136 19.73 -39.48 -15.56
C VAL A 136 18.80 -40.69 -15.59
N GLY A 137 18.83 -41.51 -14.54
CA GLY A 137 17.99 -42.68 -14.41
C GLY A 137 16.59 -42.38 -13.87
N THR A 138 15.84 -43.44 -13.59
CA THR A 138 14.42 -43.34 -13.19
C THR A 138 14.27 -43.47 -11.67
N ILE A 139 13.40 -42.64 -11.09
CA ILE A 139 12.98 -42.73 -9.68
C ILE A 139 11.46 -42.77 -9.63
N GLU A 140 10.88 -43.91 -9.25
CA GLU A 140 9.44 -44.12 -9.36
C GLU A 140 8.83 -44.91 -8.19
N ALA A 141 7.53 -44.70 -8.00
CA ALA A 141 6.70 -45.49 -7.10
C ALA A 141 5.33 -45.69 -7.78
N LEU A 142 5.29 -46.50 -8.82
CA LEU A 142 4.09 -46.75 -9.60
C LEU A 142 3.11 -47.63 -8.84
N GLY A 143 1.81 -47.42 -9.05
CA GLY A 143 0.80 -48.41 -8.66
C GLY A 143 0.92 -49.65 -9.54
N GLY A 144 0.58 -50.81 -8.98
CA GLY A 144 0.46 -52.02 -9.77
C GLY A 144 -0.64 -51.89 -10.82
N CYS A 145 -0.49 -52.62 -11.92
CA CYS A 145 -1.48 -52.65 -13.00
C CYS A 145 -1.86 -54.09 -13.34
N GLY A 146 -3.03 -54.27 -13.94
CA GLY A 146 -3.44 -55.53 -14.54
C GLY A 146 -4.74 -55.40 -15.30
N SER A 147 -5.23 -56.50 -15.85
CA SER A 147 -6.47 -56.52 -16.63
C SER A 147 -7.39 -57.64 -16.15
N TYR A 148 -8.66 -57.30 -15.93
CA TYR A 148 -9.70 -58.27 -15.56
C TYR A 148 -10.22 -59.05 -16.77
N ASP A 149 -10.22 -58.42 -17.94
CA ASP A 149 -10.86 -58.89 -19.17
C ASP A 149 -9.86 -59.16 -20.33
N GLY A 150 -8.58 -58.83 -20.14
CA GLY A 150 -7.52 -58.97 -21.13
C GLY A 150 -7.36 -57.76 -22.08
N TRP A 151 -8.22 -56.74 -21.98
CA TRP A 151 -8.27 -55.59 -22.90
C TRP A 151 -8.13 -54.25 -22.18
N SER A 152 -8.74 -54.11 -21.00
CA SER A 152 -8.69 -52.90 -20.19
C SER A 152 -7.63 -53.02 -19.10
N GLN A 153 -6.66 -52.11 -19.09
CA GLN A 153 -5.67 -52.02 -18.02
C GLN A 153 -6.22 -51.15 -16.89
N THR A 154 -6.30 -51.71 -15.70
CA THR A 154 -6.65 -51.00 -14.47
C THR A 154 -5.44 -50.97 -13.55
N CYS A 155 -5.12 -49.79 -13.03
CA CYS A 155 -3.97 -49.58 -12.16
C CYS A 155 -4.42 -49.03 -10.80
N ALA A 156 -3.67 -49.37 -9.76
CA ALA A 156 -3.75 -48.71 -8.47
C ALA A 156 -3.09 -47.32 -8.53
N GLU A 157 -3.25 -46.53 -7.47
CA GLU A 157 -2.64 -45.21 -7.41
C GLU A 157 -1.11 -45.30 -7.28
N LYS A 158 -0.43 -44.35 -7.93
CA LYS A 158 1.01 -44.13 -7.74
C LYS A 158 1.28 -43.64 -6.31
N GLY A 159 2.41 -44.06 -5.76
CA GLY A 159 2.92 -43.55 -4.50
C GLY A 159 3.76 -42.28 -4.67
N THR A 160 4.71 -42.05 -3.76
CA THR A 160 5.51 -40.82 -3.75
C THR A 160 6.95 -41.10 -4.15
N ALA A 161 7.48 -40.40 -5.16
CA ALA A 161 8.90 -40.48 -5.50
C ALA A 161 9.50 -39.08 -5.71
N GLY A 162 10.51 -38.71 -4.92
CA GLY A 162 11.07 -37.36 -4.89
C GLY A 162 12.59 -37.30 -4.74
N LEU A 163 13.15 -36.24 -5.28
CA LEU A 163 14.56 -35.88 -5.31
C LEU A 163 14.76 -34.58 -4.53
N PHE A 164 15.77 -34.56 -3.67
CA PHE A 164 16.07 -33.44 -2.78
C PHE A 164 17.53 -33.03 -2.93
N ASP A 165 17.76 -31.88 -3.56
CA ASP A 165 19.06 -31.23 -3.61
C ASP A 165 19.30 -30.50 -2.28
N THR A 166 20.17 -31.07 -1.47
CA THR A 166 20.50 -30.55 -0.13
C THR A 166 21.46 -29.36 -0.17
N THR A 167 22.16 -29.14 -1.27
CA THR A 167 23.08 -28.01 -1.44
C THR A 167 22.30 -26.76 -1.82
N ASN A 168 21.40 -26.88 -2.80
CA ASN A 168 20.63 -25.77 -3.32
C ASN A 168 19.24 -25.65 -2.71
N ASN A 169 18.86 -26.57 -1.81
CA ASN A 169 17.52 -26.67 -1.22
C ASN A 169 16.40 -26.75 -2.29
N ASN A 170 16.61 -27.56 -3.32
CA ASN A 170 15.63 -27.76 -4.40
C ASN A 170 14.92 -29.11 -4.25
N PHE A 171 13.65 -29.14 -4.64
CA PHE A 171 12.87 -30.36 -4.69
C PHE A 171 12.40 -30.63 -6.12
N SER A 172 12.52 -31.88 -6.57
CA SER A 172 11.91 -32.32 -7.82
C SER A 172 11.20 -33.67 -7.67
N THR A 173 10.10 -33.84 -8.40
CA THR A 173 9.39 -35.12 -8.38
C THR A 173 10.07 -36.10 -9.33
N GLY A 174 10.37 -37.31 -8.88
CA GLY A 174 10.77 -38.42 -9.75
C GLY A 174 9.57 -39.09 -10.43
N SER A 175 8.45 -39.19 -9.70
CA SER A 175 7.16 -39.64 -10.23
C SER A 175 6.01 -38.84 -9.60
N SER A 176 4.96 -39.47 -9.07
CA SER A 176 3.93 -38.76 -8.32
C SER A 176 4.44 -38.32 -6.93
N TRP A 177 3.79 -37.31 -6.36
CA TRP A 177 4.12 -36.80 -5.04
C TRP A 177 2.87 -36.35 -4.29
N ARG A 178 2.87 -36.51 -2.97
CA ARG A 178 1.83 -35.98 -2.09
C ARG A 178 2.48 -35.16 -1.01
N PHE A 179 2.18 -33.87 -0.96
CA PHE A 179 2.55 -33.04 0.18
C PHE A 179 1.57 -33.34 1.32
N GLN A 180 2.06 -33.93 2.39
CA GLN A 180 1.22 -34.48 3.45
C GLN A 180 1.58 -33.88 4.82
N VAL A 181 0.57 -33.74 5.70
CA VAL A 181 0.70 -32.99 6.98
C VAL A 181 1.79 -33.57 7.88
N ASN A 182 1.94 -34.90 7.88
CA ASN A 182 2.96 -35.60 8.67
C ASN A 182 4.40 -35.35 8.21
N ASP A 183 4.62 -34.76 7.02
CA ASP A 183 5.94 -34.37 6.52
C ASP A 183 6.30 -32.91 6.82
N GLY A 184 5.43 -32.20 7.53
CA GLY A 184 5.62 -30.80 7.93
C GLY A 184 5.63 -29.81 6.76
N ALA A 185 5.93 -28.54 7.09
CA ALA A 185 6.03 -27.46 6.10
C ALA A 185 7.06 -27.76 5.01
N SER A 186 6.81 -27.26 3.80
CA SER A 186 7.66 -27.49 2.63
C SER A 186 8.23 -26.16 2.15
N SER A 187 9.48 -25.89 2.51
CA SER A 187 10.22 -24.69 2.10
C SER A 187 11.43 -25.08 1.26
N PHE A 188 11.48 -24.59 0.03
CA PHE A 188 12.52 -24.90 -0.96
C PHE A 188 12.95 -23.62 -1.67
N ASN A 189 14.13 -23.59 -2.30
CA ASN A 189 14.47 -22.52 -3.22
C ASN A 189 13.68 -22.67 -4.53
N SER A 190 13.64 -23.89 -5.09
CA SER A 190 12.83 -24.22 -6.27
C SER A 190 12.12 -25.57 -6.10
N VAL A 191 10.90 -25.65 -6.62
CA VAL A 191 10.09 -26.87 -6.73
C VAL A 191 9.83 -27.18 -8.19
N THR A 192 10.24 -28.37 -8.66
CA THR A 192 9.97 -28.84 -10.03
C THR A 192 9.09 -30.07 -10.02
N LEU A 193 7.88 -29.95 -10.56
CA LEU A 193 6.97 -31.07 -10.79
C LEU A 193 7.18 -31.57 -12.23
N SER A 194 7.72 -32.78 -12.34
CA SER A 194 8.15 -33.39 -13.59
C SER A 194 6.98 -33.89 -14.45
N ASN A 195 7.22 -34.10 -15.73
CA ASN A 195 6.19 -34.51 -16.69
C ASN A 195 5.49 -35.81 -16.30
N GLY A 196 4.16 -35.80 -16.35
CA GLY A 196 3.33 -36.96 -15.99
C GLY A 196 3.29 -37.27 -14.50
N SER A 197 3.89 -36.44 -13.63
CA SER A 197 3.69 -36.51 -12.19
C SER A 197 2.26 -36.13 -11.82
N ILE A 198 1.69 -36.85 -10.86
CA ILE A 198 0.44 -36.46 -10.20
C ILE A 198 0.84 -35.95 -8.82
N VAL A 199 0.52 -34.69 -8.55
CA VAL A 199 0.92 -33.99 -7.34
C VAL A 199 -0.32 -33.54 -6.59
N THR A 200 -0.47 -34.02 -5.37
CA THR A 200 -1.59 -33.67 -4.49
C THR A 200 -1.09 -33.07 -3.18
N MET A 201 -1.98 -32.40 -2.48
CA MET A 201 -1.67 -31.75 -1.20
C MET A 201 -2.74 -32.14 -0.19
N ASP A 202 -2.34 -32.36 1.05
CA ASP A 202 -3.28 -32.43 2.17
C ASP A 202 -3.80 -31.02 2.52
N GLU A 203 -4.94 -30.97 3.21
CA GLU A 203 -5.51 -29.73 3.75
C GLU A 203 -4.51 -29.00 4.67
N GLY A 204 -4.42 -27.68 4.55
CA GLY A 204 -3.56 -26.85 5.41
C GLY A 204 -2.06 -26.88 5.11
N ILE A 205 -1.61 -27.64 4.11
CA ILE A 205 -0.19 -27.63 3.71
C ILE A 205 0.20 -26.31 3.05
N THR A 206 1.38 -25.82 3.41
CA THR A 206 2.01 -24.66 2.75
C THR A 206 3.25 -25.08 1.94
N ILE A 207 3.32 -24.67 0.67
CA ILE A 207 4.53 -24.66 -0.15
C ILE A 207 5.05 -23.22 -0.20
N ASN A 208 6.27 -23.03 0.31
CA ASN A 208 7.00 -21.77 0.23
C ASN A 208 8.25 -21.98 -0.64
N ALA A 209 8.37 -21.24 -1.74
CA ALA A 209 9.57 -21.28 -2.57
C ALA A 209 9.81 -19.98 -3.33
N ASN A 210 11.00 -19.80 -3.91
CA ASN A 210 11.19 -18.69 -4.85
C ASN A 210 10.47 -19.00 -6.17
N GLU A 211 10.55 -20.26 -6.61
CA GLU A 211 9.99 -20.72 -7.87
C GLU A 211 9.29 -22.08 -7.75
N LEU A 212 8.17 -22.23 -8.44
CA LEU A 212 7.50 -23.52 -8.66
C LEU A 212 7.24 -23.71 -10.15
N GLN A 213 7.77 -24.79 -10.72
CA GLN A 213 7.54 -25.18 -12.11
C GLN A 213 6.72 -26.48 -12.16
N SER A 214 5.59 -26.44 -12.85
CA SER A 214 4.76 -27.59 -13.17
C SER A 214 4.93 -27.95 -14.65
N ASN A 215 5.86 -28.87 -14.94
CA ASN A 215 6.28 -29.22 -16.30
C ASN A 215 5.52 -30.45 -16.79
N GLY A 216 4.28 -30.30 -17.28
CA GLY A 216 3.45 -31.42 -17.73
C GLY A 216 2.86 -32.25 -16.58
N ALA A 217 2.90 -31.71 -15.36
CA ALA A 217 2.35 -32.35 -14.17
C ALA A 217 0.84 -32.06 -14.02
N SER A 218 0.15 -32.95 -13.30
CA SER A 218 -1.19 -32.69 -12.78
C SER A 218 -1.07 -32.30 -11.30
N LEU A 219 -1.19 -31.01 -10.99
CA LEU A 219 -1.15 -30.48 -9.63
C LEU A 219 -2.58 -30.21 -9.14
N ALA A 220 -2.99 -30.83 -8.06
CA ALA A 220 -4.26 -30.56 -7.39
C ALA A 220 -4.03 -29.93 -6.01
N LEU A 221 -4.56 -28.73 -5.83
CA LEU A 221 -4.56 -28.00 -4.57
C LEU A 221 -5.75 -28.44 -3.72
N SER A 222 -5.55 -28.40 -2.41
CA SER A 222 -6.59 -28.74 -1.44
C SER A 222 -7.07 -27.52 -0.69
N ASN A 223 -8.25 -27.61 -0.09
CA ASN A 223 -8.81 -26.54 0.72
C ASN A 223 -7.82 -26.12 1.82
N GLY A 224 -7.75 -24.83 2.16
CA GLY A 224 -6.83 -24.32 3.18
C GLY A 224 -5.33 -24.50 2.89
N SER A 225 -4.94 -25.14 1.77
CA SER A 225 -3.54 -25.19 1.35
C SER A 225 -3.06 -23.81 0.90
N SER A 226 -1.75 -23.59 0.94
CA SER A 226 -1.14 -22.32 0.57
C SER A 226 0.03 -22.52 -0.38
N ILE A 227 0.04 -21.80 -1.50
CA ILE A 227 1.21 -21.63 -2.36
C ILE A 227 1.68 -20.19 -2.23
N THR A 228 2.92 -20.02 -1.80
CA THR A 228 3.58 -18.72 -1.69
C THR A 228 4.89 -18.77 -2.44
N VAL A 229 4.88 -18.26 -3.68
CA VAL A 229 6.07 -18.25 -4.55
C VAL A 229 6.24 -16.93 -5.29
N SER A 230 7.48 -16.56 -5.61
CA SER A 230 7.70 -15.37 -6.47
C SER A 230 7.28 -15.66 -7.91
N THR A 231 7.64 -16.84 -8.41
CA THR A 231 7.34 -17.25 -9.79
C THR A 231 6.67 -18.62 -9.80
N PHE A 232 5.51 -18.72 -10.45
CA PHE A 232 4.85 -19.97 -10.77
C PHE A 232 4.80 -20.16 -12.29
N ILE A 233 5.37 -21.25 -12.79
CA ILE A 233 5.34 -21.61 -14.22
C ILE A 233 4.53 -22.89 -14.39
N ALA A 234 3.36 -22.81 -15.01
CA ALA A 234 2.63 -23.96 -15.51
C ALA A 234 3.05 -24.19 -16.98
N ASN A 235 3.78 -25.25 -17.24
CA ASN A 235 4.36 -25.56 -18.54
C ASN A 235 3.80 -26.91 -19.01
N GLY A 236 2.68 -26.89 -19.72
CA GLY A 236 1.83 -28.06 -19.94
C GLY A 236 1.12 -28.53 -18.66
N GLY A 237 0.39 -29.65 -18.78
CA GLY A 237 -0.31 -30.26 -17.66
C GLY A 237 -1.49 -29.44 -17.14
N THR A 238 -1.95 -29.77 -15.93
CA THR A 238 -3.15 -29.16 -15.34
C THR A 238 -2.89 -28.77 -13.89
N VAL A 239 -3.26 -27.54 -13.52
CA VAL A 239 -3.31 -27.10 -12.12
C VAL A 239 -4.78 -26.92 -11.73
N THR A 240 -5.23 -27.69 -10.75
CA THR A 240 -6.62 -27.71 -10.28
C THR A 240 -6.71 -27.09 -8.90
N PHE A 241 -7.48 -26.01 -8.80
CA PHE A 241 -7.79 -25.32 -7.56
C PHE A 241 -9.00 -25.96 -6.87
N SER A 242 -9.05 -25.93 -5.53
CA SER A 242 -10.22 -26.36 -4.75
C SER A 242 -11.21 -25.21 -4.47
N GLY A 243 -10.76 -23.96 -4.65
CA GLY A 243 -11.54 -22.74 -4.43
C GLY A 243 -11.48 -22.19 -2.99
N GLY A 244 -10.66 -22.79 -2.11
CA GLY A 244 -10.47 -22.34 -0.72
C GLY A 244 -9.00 -22.32 -0.28
N GLU A 245 -8.09 -22.36 -1.24
CA GLU A 245 -6.65 -22.24 -1.02
C GLU A 245 -6.18 -20.77 -1.02
N THR A 246 -5.01 -20.52 -0.44
CA THR A 246 -4.30 -19.25 -0.60
C THR A 246 -3.27 -19.38 -1.73
N PHE A 247 -3.38 -18.53 -2.74
CA PHE A 247 -2.45 -18.51 -3.87
C PHE A 247 -1.78 -17.14 -3.98
N ALA A 248 -0.61 -17.01 -3.36
CA ALA A 248 0.17 -15.78 -3.33
C ALA A 248 1.36 -15.92 -4.29
N VAL A 249 1.20 -15.37 -5.51
CA VAL A 249 2.19 -15.47 -6.58
C VAL A 249 2.42 -14.10 -7.23
N ASN A 250 3.68 -13.69 -7.39
CA ASN A 250 3.97 -12.44 -8.10
C ASN A 250 3.80 -12.63 -9.60
N THR A 251 4.53 -13.58 -10.19
CA THR A 251 4.48 -13.86 -11.63
C THR A 251 3.94 -15.25 -11.91
N LEU A 252 2.84 -15.33 -12.66
CA LEU A 252 2.23 -16.58 -13.13
C LEU A 252 2.32 -16.67 -14.65
N THR A 253 2.92 -17.75 -15.15
CA THR A 253 3.06 -18.02 -16.60
C THR A 253 2.46 -19.37 -16.94
N LEU A 254 1.59 -19.42 -17.96
CA LEU A 254 1.02 -20.63 -18.52
C LEU A 254 1.53 -20.83 -19.95
N SER A 255 2.29 -21.89 -20.20
CA SER A 255 2.87 -22.21 -21.50
C SER A 255 2.63 -23.67 -21.91
N ASN A 256 2.90 -24.00 -23.19
CA ASN A 256 2.86 -25.37 -23.73
C ASN A 256 1.56 -26.16 -23.44
N ASN A 257 0.41 -25.51 -23.65
CA ASN A 257 -0.92 -26.09 -23.39
C ASN A 257 -1.22 -26.37 -21.91
N ALA A 258 -0.61 -25.61 -21.00
CA ALA A 258 -0.96 -25.65 -19.59
C ALA A 258 -2.42 -25.22 -19.37
N THR A 259 -3.11 -25.90 -18.47
CA THR A 259 -4.48 -25.57 -18.07
C THR A 259 -4.55 -25.25 -16.58
N ILE A 260 -5.05 -24.08 -16.21
CA ILE A 260 -5.51 -23.81 -14.86
C ILE A 260 -7.03 -24.00 -14.81
N THR A 261 -7.52 -24.73 -13.82
CA THR A 261 -8.94 -24.98 -13.61
C THR A 261 -9.28 -25.04 -12.12
N VAL A 262 -10.56 -25.24 -11.81
CA VAL A 262 -11.07 -25.36 -10.44
C VAL A 262 -12.03 -26.55 -10.34
N ALA A 263 -12.21 -27.06 -9.13
CA ALA A 263 -13.26 -28.01 -8.79
C ALA A 263 -14.65 -27.49 -9.19
N GLN A 264 -15.59 -28.40 -9.43
CA GLN A 264 -16.97 -28.04 -9.80
C GLN A 264 -17.64 -27.21 -8.70
N GLU A 265 -18.49 -26.28 -9.10
CA GLU A 265 -19.28 -25.40 -8.22
C GLU A 265 -18.41 -24.58 -7.26
N ARG A 266 -17.23 -24.18 -7.75
CA ARG A 266 -16.27 -23.31 -7.05
C ARG A 266 -15.86 -22.15 -7.94
N ILE A 267 -15.48 -21.05 -7.30
CA ILE A 267 -14.96 -19.86 -7.98
C ILE A 267 -13.44 -19.99 -8.06
N LEU A 268 -12.87 -19.87 -9.26
CA LEU A 268 -11.43 -19.73 -9.42
C LEU A 268 -11.04 -18.29 -9.13
N SER A 269 -10.29 -18.04 -8.07
CA SER A 269 -9.80 -16.70 -7.72
C SER A 269 -8.28 -16.63 -7.86
N LEU A 270 -7.80 -15.75 -8.73
CA LEU A 270 -6.38 -15.48 -8.92
C LEU A 270 -6.08 -14.02 -8.58
N SER A 271 -5.12 -13.80 -7.69
CA SER A 271 -4.58 -12.48 -7.41
C SER A 271 -3.06 -12.54 -7.53
N VAL A 272 -2.54 -11.93 -8.60
CA VAL A 272 -1.10 -11.98 -8.96
C VAL A 272 -0.61 -10.60 -9.39
N THR A 273 0.70 -10.41 -9.45
CA THR A 273 1.28 -9.17 -10.00
C THR A 273 1.30 -9.20 -11.52
N ASN A 274 1.79 -10.28 -12.14
CA ASN A 274 1.87 -10.43 -13.59
C ASN A 274 1.31 -11.80 -13.99
N LEU A 275 0.53 -11.81 -15.07
CA LEU A 275 -0.05 -13.02 -15.62
C LEU A 275 0.23 -13.10 -17.13
N THR A 276 0.79 -14.21 -17.57
CA THR A 276 0.95 -14.55 -18.98
C THR A 276 0.23 -15.85 -19.29
N VAL A 277 -0.68 -15.82 -20.26
CA VAL A 277 -1.32 -17.01 -20.84
C VAL A 277 -0.88 -17.11 -22.29
N ASP A 278 0.05 -18.01 -22.59
CA ASP A 278 0.55 -18.20 -23.95
C ASP A 278 -0.48 -18.88 -24.86
N ALA A 279 -0.25 -18.77 -26.17
CA ALA A 279 -1.05 -19.47 -27.17
C ALA A 279 -1.09 -20.98 -26.90
N GLY A 280 -2.30 -21.56 -26.94
CA GLY A 280 -2.57 -22.97 -26.61
C GLY A 280 -2.79 -23.24 -25.12
N SER A 281 -2.34 -22.38 -24.22
CA SER A 281 -2.62 -22.47 -22.78
C SER A 281 -4.00 -21.90 -22.44
N SER A 282 -4.57 -22.34 -21.32
CA SER A 282 -5.89 -21.87 -20.90
C SER A 282 -6.06 -21.71 -19.39
N ILE A 283 -6.88 -20.72 -19.01
CA ILE A 283 -7.57 -20.68 -17.72
C ILE A 283 -9.00 -21.07 -18.01
N SER A 284 -9.38 -22.30 -17.66
CA SER A 284 -10.64 -22.91 -18.06
C SER A 284 -11.48 -23.32 -16.86
N VAL A 285 -12.64 -22.69 -16.74
CA VAL A 285 -13.71 -23.08 -15.83
C VAL A 285 -14.93 -23.56 -16.61
N ASN A 286 -14.74 -24.08 -17.83
CA ASN A 286 -15.79 -24.69 -18.63
C ASN A 286 -16.48 -25.81 -17.84
N TYR A 287 -17.82 -25.81 -17.86
CA TYR A 287 -18.64 -26.87 -17.26
C TYR A 287 -18.42 -27.04 -15.74
N LYS A 288 -17.92 -26.01 -15.06
CA LYS A 288 -17.70 -25.98 -13.60
C LYS A 288 -18.79 -25.25 -12.83
N GLY A 289 -19.82 -24.75 -13.50
CA GLY A 289 -20.96 -24.11 -12.86
C GLY A 289 -21.97 -25.10 -12.30
N TYR A 290 -23.20 -24.62 -12.09
CA TYR A 290 -24.27 -25.42 -11.51
C TYR A 290 -24.57 -26.68 -12.33
N GLY A 291 -24.92 -27.76 -11.62
CA GLY A 291 -25.39 -29.01 -12.21
C GLY A 291 -26.70 -28.91 -12.99
N GLN A 292 -27.14 -30.05 -13.51
CA GLN A 292 -28.38 -30.19 -14.27
C GLN A 292 -29.57 -29.53 -13.55
N SER A 293 -30.33 -28.74 -14.29
CA SER A 293 -31.56 -28.07 -13.83
C SER A 293 -31.35 -27.25 -12.54
N ALA A 294 -30.12 -26.80 -12.27
CA ALA A 294 -29.75 -26.03 -11.09
C ALA A 294 -29.17 -24.66 -11.46
N GLY A 295 -29.20 -23.75 -10.49
CA GLY A 295 -28.77 -22.36 -10.63
C GLY A 295 -29.93 -21.39 -10.88
N PRO A 296 -29.73 -20.08 -10.67
CA PRO A 296 -30.81 -19.09 -10.68
C PRO A 296 -31.54 -18.92 -12.02
N GLY A 297 -30.90 -19.31 -13.12
CA GLY A 297 -31.46 -19.25 -14.48
C GLY A 297 -31.64 -20.64 -15.10
N ALA A 298 -31.80 -21.70 -14.29
CA ALA A 298 -32.14 -23.01 -14.82
C ALA A 298 -33.43 -22.96 -15.66
N GLY A 299 -33.41 -23.57 -16.85
CA GLY A 299 -34.58 -23.60 -17.73
C GLY A 299 -35.68 -24.54 -17.22
N SER A 300 -36.95 -24.19 -17.43
CA SER A 300 -38.08 -25.10 -17.18
C SER A 300 -38.35 -26.01 -18.39
N SER A 301 -38.59 -27.29 -18.15
CA SER A 301 -38.98 -28.27 -19.19
C SER A 301 -37.98 -28.36 -20.35
N ASN A 302 -38.33 -27.83 -21.53
CA ASN A 302 -37.50 -27.84 -22.72
C ASN A 302 -36.68 -26.56 -22.88
N ALA A 303 -36.78 -25.58 -21.98
CA ALA A 303 -36.03 -24.35 -22.09
C ALA A 303 -34.52 -24.54 -21.82
N GLY A 304 -33.71 -23.77 -22.54
CA GLY A 304 -32.29 -23.60 -22.23
C GLY A 304 -32.07 -22.71 -21.02
N ALA A 305 -30.91 -22.87 -20.38
CA ALA A 305 -30.57 -22.09 -19.19
C ALA A 305 -30.13 -20.67 -19.54
N SER A 306 -30.39 -19.73 -18.63
CA SER A 306 -30.09 -18.30 -18.73
C SER A 306 -28.99 -17.92 -17.75
N HIS A 307 -28.11 -17.01 -18.17
CA HIS A 307 -27.14 -16.25 -17.35
C HIS A 307 -26.56 -15.22 -18.30
N GLY A 308 -26.49 -13.92 -17.98
CA GLY A 308 -26.10 -12.88 -18.95
C GLY A 308 -27.18 -12.54 -19.98
N GLY A 309 -27.65 -13.53 -20.73
CA GLY A 309 -28.81 -13.48 -21.63
C GLY A 309 -29.88 -14.53 -21.29
N VAL A 310 -30.98 -14.53 -22.03
CA VAL A 310 -32.07 -15.50 -21.92
C VAL A 310 -31.85 -16.74 -22.82
N GLY A 311 -31.96 -17.94 -22.23
CA GLY A 311 -31.85 -19.21 -22.94
C GLY A 311 -33.02 -19.46 -23.91
N LEU A 312 -32.80 -20.28 -24.94
CA LEU A 312 -33.82 -20.54 -25.96
C LEU A 312 -35.07 -21.20 -25.32
N TRP A 313 -36.25 -20.67 -25.66
CA TRP A 313 -37.56 -21.05 -25.09
C TRP A 313 -37.73 -20.80 -23.59
N ASN A 314 -36.77 -20.13 -22.95
CA ASN A 314 -36.93 -19.73 -21.57
C ASN A 314 -37.79 -18.47 -21.50
N THR A 315 -38.97 -18.59 -20.89
CA THR A 315 -39.90 -17.48 -20.69
C THR A 315 -39.71 -16.79 -19.34
N ALA A 316 -38.93 -17.41 -18.44
CA ALA A 316 -38.46 -16.75 -17.22
C ALA A 316 -37.29 -15.83 -17.62
N SER A 317 -37.58 -14.53 -17.74
CA SER A 317 -36.64 -13.46 -18.10
C SER A 317 -35.53 -13.20 -17.06
N SER A 318 -35.34 -14.08 -16.08
CA SER A 318 -34.40 -13.89 -14.98
C SER A 318 -32.96 -14.21 -15.43
N THR A 319 -32.36 -13.28 -16.18
CA THR A 319 -30.90 -13.14 -16.15
C THR A 319 -30.48 -12.70 -14.75
N TYR A 320 -29.30 -13.12 -14.30
CA TYR A 320 -28.77 -12.84 -12.97
C TYR A 320 -27.27 -12.54 -13.05
N GLY A 321 -26.66 -12.12 -11.95
CA GLY A 321 -25.27 -11.68 -11.90
C GLY A 321 -25.07 -10.23 -12.31
N SER A 322 -24.04 -9.61 -11.75
CA SER A 322 -23.61 -8.27 -12.13
C SER A 322 -22.93 -8.29 -13.49
N MET A 323 -23.32 -7.39 -14.39
CA MET A 323 -22.60 -7.18 -15.66
C MET A 323 -21.25 -6.46 -15.46
N ARG A 324 -21.09 -5.73 -14.35
CA ARG A 324 -19.86 -4.98 -14.02
C ARG A 324 -18.92 -5.77 -13.12
N GLU A 325 -19.44 -6.67 -12.29
CA GLU A 325 -18.64 -7.52 -11.41
C GLU A 325 -19.16 -8.97 -11.43
N PRO A 326 -19.10 -9.66 -12.58
CA PRO A 326 -19.60 -11.03 -12.71
C PRO A 326 -18.78 -12.01 -11.88
N THR A 327 -19.37 -12.53 -10.80
CA THR A 327 -18.77 -13.56 -9.93
C THR A 327 -19.63 -14.82 -9.80
N GLU A 328 -20.77 -14.85 -10.46
CA GLU A 328 -21.75 -15.92 -10.33
C GLU A 328 -21.56 -16.97 -11.43
N MET A 329 -21.70 -18.25 -11.06
CA MET A 329 -21.56 -19.36 -12.01
C MET A 329 -22.80 -19.46 -12.90
N GLY A 330 -22.62 -19.95 -14.12
CA GLY A 330 -23.71 -20.26 -15.04
C GLY A 330 -24.58 -21.41 -14.56
N SER A 331 -25.85 -21.38 -14.97
CA SER A 331 -26.87 -22.39 -14.66
C SER A 331 -26.74 -23.61 -15.56
N GLY A 332 -27.03 -24.79 -15.03
CA GLY A 332 -27.18 -25.99 -15.83
C GLY A 332 -28.55 -26.08 -16.51
N GLY A 333 -28.57 -26.58 -17.73
CA GLY A 333 -29.80 -26.83 -18.48
C GLY A 333 -30.47 -28.16 -18.15
N ASN A 334 -31.48 -28.54 -18.93
CA ASN A 334 -32.08 -29.87 -18.88
C ASN A 334 -31.38 -30.81 -19.89
N GLY A 335 -31.35 -32.11 -19.63
CA GLY A 335 -30.74 -33.09 -20.54
C GLY A 335 -29.96 -34.19 -19.82
N TYR A 336 -28.86 -34.64 -20.40
CA TYR A 336 -27.99 -35.65 -19.80
C TYR A 336 -26.85 -34.99 -19.02
N ASN A 337 -27.09 -34.69 -17.74
CA ASN A 337 -26.14 -34.09 -16.79
C ASN A 337 -25.42 -32.80 -17.25
N PRO A 338 -26.08 -31.85 -17.95
CA PRO A 338 -25.37 -30.67 -18.45
C PRO A 338 -25.01 -29.70 -17.30
N ARG A 339 -23.81 -29.11 -17.38
CA ARG A 339 -23.34 -28.09 -16.41
C ARG A 339 -23.20 -26.70 -17.01
N GLY A 340 -23.55 -25.68 -16.23
CA GLY A 340 -23.25 -24.29 -16.57
C GLY A 340 -21.74 -24.00 -16.60
N GLY A 341 -21.36 -22.88 -17.20
CA GLY A 341 -19.99 -22.39 -17.12
C GLY A 341 -19.62 -21.98 -15.68
N GLY A 342 -18.37 -22.20 -15.27
CA GLY A 342 -17.89 -21.78 -13.95
C GLY A 342 -17.69 -20.27 -13.83
N ALA A 343 -17.14 -19.83 -12.70
CA ALA A 343 -16.81 -18.42 -12.47
C ALA A 343 -15.32 -18.28 -12.21
N VAL A 344 -14.68 -17.32 -12.89
CA VAL A 344 -13.28 -16.96 -12.70
C VAL A 344 -13.13 -15.48 -12.40
N ARG A 345 -12.36 -15.18 -11.35
CA ARG A 345 -12.03 -13.83 -10.90
C ARG A 345 -10.51 -13.65 -10.93
N ILE A 346 -10.02 -12.74 -11.76
CA ILE A 346 -8.59 -12.48 -11.97
C ILE A 346 -8.29 -11.04 -11.60
N ILE A 347 -7.41 -10.84 -10.62
CA ILE A 347 -6.84 -9.54 -10.28
C ILE A 347 -5.35 -9.58 -10.60
N VAL A 348 -4.93 -8.72 -11.52
CA VAL A 348 -3.53 -8.54 -11.91
C VAL A 348 -3.10 -7.14 -11.54
N SER A 349 -2.24 -6.97 -10.55
CA SER A 349 -1.83 -5.61 -10.13
C SER A 349 -0.82 -4.95 -11.08
N GLY A 350 -0.30 -5.70 -12.06
CA GLY A 350 0.68 -5.28 -13.06
C GLY A 350 0.18 -5.56 -14.48
N SER A 351 0.83 -6.48 -15.20
CA SER A 351 0.52 -6.77 -16.61
C SER A 351 -0.16 -8.12 -16.81
N LEU A 352 -1.24 -8.13 -17.60
CA LEU A 352 -1.89 -9.31 -18.15
C LEU A 352 -1.59 -9.39 -19.65
N VAL A 353 -0.86 -10.44 -20.04
CA VAL A 353 -0.64 -10.84 -21.44
C VAL A 353 -1.50 -12.07 -21.72
N ASN A 354 -2.59 -11.91 -22.48
CA ASN A 354 -3.45 -13.01 -22.88
C ASN A 354 -3.29 -13.31 -24.38
N ASN A 355 -2.54 -14.36 -24.71
CA ASN A 355 -2.43 -14.93 -26.07
C ASN A 355 -3.15 -16.28 -26.20
N GLY A 356 -3.60 -16.86 -25.08
CA GLY A 356 -4.35 -18.11 -25.02
C GLY A 356 -5.84 -17.88 -24.78
N SER A 357 -6.46 -18.76 -23.98
CA SER A 357 -7.91 -18.78 -23.76
C SER A 357 -8.26 -18.66 -22.28
N ILE A 358 -9.07 -17.66 -21.91
CA ILE A 358 -9.69 -17.54 -20.59
C ILE A 358 -11.19 -17.81 -20.75
N VAL A 359 -11.67 -18.97 -20.28
CA VAL A 359 -12.95 -19.54 -20.73
C VAL A 359 -13.83 -20.07 -19.60
N ALA A 360 -15.13 -19.80 -19.72
CA ALA A 360 -16.19 -20.16 -18.77
C ALA A 360 -17.44 -20.62 -19.52
N MET A 361 -17.32 -21.54 -20.47
CA MET A 361 -18.42 -21.99 -21.33
C MET A 361 -19.35 -22.98 -20.62
N GLY A 362 -20.64 -22.89 -20.96
CA GLY A 362 -21.65 -23.86 -20.56
C GLY A 362 -21.66 -25.09 -21.46
N GLU A 363 -22.01 -26.24 -20.89
CA GLU A 363 -22.24 -27.48 -21.62
C GLU A 363 -23.57 -27.38 -22.38
N ASN A 364 -23.93 -28.39 -23.17
CA ASN A 364 -25.20 -28.41 -23.91
C ASN A 364 -26.37 -27.91 -23.05
N THR A 365 -27.24 -27.07 -23.63
CA THR A 365 -28.44 -26.45 -23.01
C THR A 365 -28.17 -25.55 -21.81
N SER A 366 -26.93 -25.44 -21.35
CA SER A 366 -26.53 -24.70 -20.16
C SER A 366 -25.99 -23.33 -20.54
N SER A 367 -26.11 -22.37 -19.63
CA SER A 367 -25.64 -21.02 -19.87
C SER A 367 -24.13 -20.91 -19.65
N GLY A 368 -23.50 -19.95 -20.33
CA GLY A 368 -22.13 -19.54 -20.03
C GLY A 368 -21.98 -19.05 -18.59
N GLY A 369 -20.74 -19.00 -18.11
CA GLY A 369 -20.36 -18.62 -16.76
C GLY A 369 -19.94 -17.15 -16.65
N SER A 370 -19.08 -16.86 -15.68
CA SER A 370 -18.57 -15.51 -15.39
C SER A 370 -17.07 -15.40 -15.56
N ILE A 371 -16.62 -14.34 -16.22
CA ILE A 371 -15.21 -13.93 -16.30
C ILE A 371 -15.11 -12.49 -15.80
N TYR A 372 -14.42 -12.28 -14.68
CA TYR A 372 -14.08 -10.95 -14.16
C TYR A 372 -12.57 -10.76 -14.12
N VAL A 373 -12.08 -9.70 -14.76
CA VAL A 373 -10.66 -9.40 -14.87
C VAL A 373 -10.40 -7.93 -14.56
N THR A 374 -9.40 -7.66 -13.73
CA THR A 374 -8.84 -6.31 -13.51
C THR A 374 -7.33 -6.37 -13.74
N THR A 375 -6.78 -5.41 -14.48
CA THR A 375 -5.34 -5.30 -14.74
C THR A 375 -4.87 -3.86 -14.87
N ASN A 376 -3.58 -3.55 -14.66
CA ASN A 376 -3.07 -2.23 -15.03
C ASN A 376 -2.79 -2.17 -16.54
N SER A 377 -2.10 -3.17 -17.08
CA SER A 377 -1.79 -3.26 -18.51
C SER A 377 -2.38 -4.54 -19.10
N LEU A 378 -3.15 -4.42 -20.17
CA LEU A 378 -3.73 -5.54 -20.92
C LEU A 378 -3.11 -5.63 -22.31
N SER A 379 -2.62 -6.79 -22.70
CA SER A 379 -2.05 -7.01 -24.04
C SER A 379 -2.26 -8.45 -24.52
N GLY A 380 -1.99 -8.69 -25.80
CA GLY A 380 -2.08 -10.01 -26.44
C GLY A 380 -3.23 -10.16 -27.43
N THR A 381 -3.35 -11.35 -28.00
CA THR A 381 -4.28 -11.69 -29.10
C THR A 381 -5.27 -12.80 -28.76
N GLY A 382 -5.31 -13.23 -27.50
CA GLY A 382 -6.10 -14.36 -27.01
C GLY A 382 -7.59 -14.07 -26.90
N GLU A 383 -8.32 -14.95 -26.22
CA GLU A 383 -9.77 -14.84 -26.04
C GLU A 383 -10.19 -14.80 -24.57
N PHE A 384 -11.28 -14.08 -24.31
CA PHE A 384 -12.14 -14.22 -23.14
C PHE A 384 -13.49 -14.78 -23.62
N ARG A 385 -13.91 -15.95 -23.14
CA ARG A 385 -15.10 -16.61 -23.71
C ARG A 385 -16.03 -17.23 -22.66
N ALA A 386 -17.30 -16.84 -22.67
CA ALA A 386 -18.33 -17.31 -21.76
C ALA A 386 -19.60 -17.71 -22.53
N ASP A 387 -19.47 -18.49 -23.60
CA ASP A 387 -20.61 -18.90 -24.42
C ASP A 387 -21.54 -19.90 -23.71
N GLY A 388 -22.82 -19.85 -24.08
CA GLY A 388 -23.79 -20.89 -23.73
C GLY A 388 -23.67 -22.12 -24.63
N GLY A 389 -24.16 -23.26 -24.14
CA GLY A 389 -24.14 -24.49 -24.90
C GLY A 389 -25.30 -24.64 -25.88
N THR A 390 -25.12 -25.54 -26.84
CA THR A 390 -26.09 -25.77 -27.93
C THR A 390 -27.33 -26.57 -27.50
N VAL A 391 -28.31 -26.69 -28.39
CA VAL A 391 -29.50 -27.53 -28.23
C VAL A 391 -29.11 -29.01 -28.05
N TYR A 392 -29.87 -29.75 -27.22
CA TYR A 392 -29.72 -31.20 -27.05
C TYR A 392 -31.03 -31.93 -27.37
N CYS A 393 -31.00 -32.89 -28.30
CA CYS A 393 -32.19 -33.60 -28.81
C CYS A 393 -32.06 -35.13 -28.73
N PRO A 394 -32.17 -35.76 -27.55
CA PRO A 394 -32.17 -37.22 -27.44
C PRO A 394 -33.50 -37.85 -27.88
N ASN A 395 -34.63 -37.27 -27.43
CA ASN A 395 -36.01 -37.70 -27.77
C ASN A 395 -36.96 -36.49 -27.87
N SER A 396 -36.76 -35.47 -27.03
CA SER A 396 -37.33 -34.13 -27.15
C SER A 396 -36.20 -33.11 -27.08
N CYS A 397 -36.28 -32.05 -27.88
CA CYS A 397 -35.22 -31.05 -27.94
C CYS A 397 -35.30 -30.11 -26.73
N VAL A 398 -34.16 -29.84 -26.12
CA VAL A 398 -33.99 -28.81 -25.10
C VAL A 398 -33.23 -27.63 -25.69
N GLY A 399 -33.72 -26.43 -25.45
CA GLY A 399 -33.20 -25.17 -25.98
C GLY A 399 -31.74 -24.93 -25.63
N ALA A 400 -31.05 -24.19 -26.49
CA ALA A 400 -29.68 -23.74 -26.25
C ALA A 400 -29.62 -22.79 -25.04
N GLY A 401 -28.52 -22.86 -24.29
CA GLY A 401 -28.28 -21.94 -23.18
C GLY A 401 -27.75 -20.59 -23.65
N ALA A 402 -27.99 -19.54 -22.86
CA ALA A 402 -27.53 -18.19 -23.16
C ALA A 402 -26.03 -17.99 -22.94
N GLY A 403 -25.45 -16.97 -23.58
CA GLY A 403 -24.11 -16.50 -23.29
C GLY A 403 -24.02 -15.84 -21.92
N GLY A 404 -22.94 -16.07 -21.18
CA GLY A 404 -22.71 -15.63 -19.80
C GLY A 404 -22.29 -14.17 -19.63
N ARG A 405 -21.40 -13.88 -18.67
CA ARG A 405 -20.95 -12.51 -18.36
C ARG A 405 -19.44 -12.39 -18.39
N ILE A 406 -18.95 -11.35 -19.07
CA ILE A 406 -17.53 -11.00 -19.12
C ILE A 406 -17.39 -9.53 -18.73
N ALA A 407 -16.53 -9.24 -17.77
CA ALA A 407 -16.08 -7.89 -17.46
C ALA A 407 -14.55 -7.87 -17.38
N VAL A 408 -13.92 -7.04 -18.22
CA VAL A 408 -12.47 -6.83 -18.27
C VAL A 408 -12.19 -5.35 -18.08
N TYR A 409 -11.43 -5.04 -17.04
CA TYR A 409 -11.04 -3.68 -16.72
C TYR A 409 -9.52 -3.52 -16.80
N TYR A 410 -9.05 -2.45 -17.44
CA TYR A 410 -7.62 -2.16 -17.63
C TYR A 410 -7.31 -0.68 -17.45
N GLN A 411 -6.09 -0.28 -17.10
CA GLN A 411 -5.69 1.14 -17.17
C GLN A 411 -5.08 1.49 -18.54
N THR A 412 -4.35 0.56 -19.14
CA THR A 412 -3.78 0.71 -20.49
C THR A 412 -4.00 -0.59 -21.26
N SER A 413 -4.26 -0.51 -22.56
CA SER A 413 -4.47 -1.69 -23.40
C SER A 413 -3.83 -1.57 -24.78
N THR A 414 -3.14 -2.63 -25.18
CA THR A 414 -2.78 -2.92 -26.58
C THR A 414 -3.37 -4.26 -27.02
N PHE A 415 -4.37 -4.76 -26.30
CA PHE A 415 -5.01 -6.05 -26.58
C PHE A 415 -5.82 -5.98 -27.87
N SER A 416 -5.61 -6.97 -28.74
CA SER A 416 -6.28 -7.09 -30.03
C SER A 416 -6.99 -8.44 -30.19
N GLY A 417 -7.23 -9.13 -29.08
CA GLY A 417 -7.97 -10.39 -29.04
C GLY A 417 -9.48 -10.19 -28.97
N THR A 418 -10.22 -11.22 -28.54
CA THR A 418 -11.69 -11.23 -28.53
C THR A 418 -12.28 -11.41 -27.13
N ALA A 419 -13.49 -10.88 -26.93
CA ALA A 419 -14.32 -11.16 -25.78
C ALA A 419 -15.73 -11.54 -26.26
N LEU A 420 -16.16 -12.77 -25.97
CA LEU A 420 -17.39 -13.37 -26.51
C LEU A 420 -18.22 -14.04 -25.41
N ALA A 421 -19.48 -13.63 -25.26
CA ALA A 421 -20.46 -14.29 -24.43
C ALA A 421 -21.69 -14.58 -25.29
N SER A 422 -21.61 -15.61 -26.12
CA SER A 422 -22.58 -15.84 -27.19
C SER A 422 -23.68 -16.82 -26.78
N GLY A 423 -24.92 -16.54 -27.17
CA GLY A 423 -25.99 -17.51 -27.24
C GLY A 423 -25.98 -18.17 -28.62
N PRO A 424 -25.81 -19.49 -28.73
CA PRO A 424 -25.69 -20.13 -30.03
C PRO A 424 -26.98 -20.04 -30.85
N SER A 425 -26.82 -19.77 -32.15
CA SER A 425 -27.89 -19.86 -33.14
C SER A 425 -28.06 -21.31 -33.57
N THR A 426 -29.29 -21.81 -33.53
CA THR A 426 -29.62 -23.19 -33.90
C THR A 426 -30.77 -23.21 -34.92
N SER A 427 -31.08 -24.37 -35.49
CA SER A 427 -32.27 -24.56 -36.34
C SER A 427 -33.61 -24.28 -35.62
N TYR A 428 -33.60 -24.22 -34.29
CA TYR A 428 -34.76 -24.04 -33.43
C TYR A 428 -34.94 -22.61 -32.93
N GLY A 429 -34.03 -21.70 -33.31
CA GLY A 429 -33.97 -20.33 -32.84
C GLY A 429 -32.60 -20.00 -32.23
N LYS A 430 -32.47 -18.76 -31.76
CA LYS A 430 -31.25 -18.22 -31.17
C LYS A 430 -31.47 -18.02 -29.67
N ALA A 431 -30.54 -18.52 -28.85
CA ALA A 431 -30.43 -18.10 -27.46
C ALA A 431 -29.79 -16.71 -27.40
N GLU A 432 -30.15 -15.89 -26.42
CA GLU A 432 -29.60 -14.54 -26.34
C GLU A 432 -28.12 -14.54 -25.98
N ASP A 433 -27.41 -13.54 -26.51
CA ASP A 433 -26.05 -13.26 -26.12
C ASP A 433 -26.03 -12.70 -24.69
N GLY A 434 -24.91 -12.94 -24.03
CA GLY A 434 -24.59 -12.43 -22.71
C GLY A 434 -24.10 -11.00 -22.70
N THR A 435 -23.52 -10.59 -21.57
CA THR A 435 -22.96 -9.25 -21.42
C THR A 435 -21.44 -9.29 -21.50
N VAL A 436 -20.87 -8.40 -22.31
CA VAL A 436 -19.43 -8.17 -22.40
C VAL A 436 -19.14 -6.70 -22.08
N VAL A 437 -18.35 -6.47 -21.03
CA VAL A 437 -17.84 -5.14 -20.63
C VAL A 437 -16.33 -5.18 -20.75
N VAL A 438 -15.75 -4.31 -21.57
CA VAL A 438 -14.31 -4.16 -21.73
C VAL A 438 -14.00 -2.67 -21.65
N GLU A 439 -13.60 -2.19 -20.48
CA GLU A 439 -13.54 -0.76 -20.16
C GLU A 439 -12.20 -0.35 -19.54
N GLU A 440 -11.76 0.87 -19.84
CA GLU A 440 -10.61 1.49 -19.21
C GLU A 440 -10.99 2.02 -17.81
N ILE A 441 -10.26 1.66 -16.76
CA ILE A 441 -10.34 2.30 -15.44
C ILE A 441 -9.50 3.56 -15.50
N VAL A 442 -10.18 4.70 -15.59
CA VAL A 442 -9.53 6.00 -15.36
C VAL A 442 -9.25 6.08 -13.87
N THR A 443 -8.01 5.77 -13.47
CA THR A 443 -7.54 6.16 -12.15
C THR A 443 -7.40 7.68 -12.20
N THR A 444 -8.31 8.39 -11.54
CA THR A 444 -8.08 9.82 -11.33
C THR A 444 -6.77 9.92 -10.56
N PRO A 445 -5.78 10.71 -11.02
CA PRO A 445 -4.56 10.89 -10.26
C PRO A 445 -4.95 11.32 -8.84
N PRO A 446 -4.29 10.77 -7.80
CA PRO A 446 -4.57 11.19 -6.44
C PRO A 446 -4.49 12.73 -6.39
N PRO A 447 -5.42 13.40 -5.69
CA PRO A 447 -5.33 14.85 -5.55
C PRO A 447 -3.93 15.20 -5.05
N PRO A 448 -3.31 16.28 -5.58
CA PRO A 448 -1.98 16.67 -5.16
C PRO A 448 -1.95 16.77 -3.62
N PRO A 449 -0.88 16.28 -2.97
CA PRO A 449 -0.78 16.36 -1.52
C PRO A 449 -0.93 17.81 -1.09
N LEU A 450 -1.78 18.06 -0.07
CA LEU A 450 -1.98 19.39 0.49
C LEU A 450 -0.65 19.94 1.01
N SER A 451 -0.40 21.23 0.80
CA SER A 451 0.83 21.89 1.23
C SER A 451 0.94 21.93 2.76
N SER A 452 2.12 21.61 3.28
CA SER A 452 2.47 21.74 4.70
C SER A 452 3.16 23.08 5.04
N ALA A 453 3.31 23.97 4.07
CA ALA A 453 3.97 25.27 4.25
C ALA A 453 3.12 26.21 5.11
N ARG A 454 3.71 26.72 6.21
CA ARG A 454 3.04 27.55 7.24
C ARG A 454 3.91 28.67 7.78
N ALA A 455 4.72 29.28 6.91
CA ALA A 455 5.59 30.39 7.27
C ALA A 455 4.89 31.77 7.20
N ILE A 456 5.30 32.71 8.05
CA ILE A 456 5.08 34.15 7.82
C ILE A 456 6.18 34.63 6.87
N ASN A 457 5.81 35.16 5.71
CA ASN A 457 6.76 35.69 4.72
C ASN A 457 7.09 37.15 4.99
N THR A 458 6.08 37.96 5.31
CA THR A 458 6.24 39.37 5.63
C THR A 458 5.25 39.81 6.70
N PHE A 459 5.67 40.78 7.50
CA PHE A 459 4.86 41.42 8.52
C PHE A 459 5.17 42.91 8.52
N LEU A 460 4.19 43.75 8.20
CA LEU A 460 4.40 45.17 7.93
C LEU A 460 3.35 46.02 8.64
N PHE A 461 3.73 47.21 9.10
CA PHE A 461 2.79 48.28 9.46
C PHE A 461 2.84 49.43 8.47
N LEU A 462 1.69 50.11 8.32
CA LEU A 462 1.62 51.43 7.70
C LEU A 462 1.46 52.47 8.81
N ILE A 463 2.51 53.24 9.07
CA ILE A 463 2.52 54.30 10.09
C ILE A 463 2.55 55.65 9.37
N GLY A 464 1.44 56.36 9.34
CA GLY A 464 1.27 57.56 8.51
C GLY A 464 1.38 57.22 7.02
N THR A 465 2.37 57.79 6.33
CA THR A 465 2.67 57.50 4.91
C THR A 465 3.85 56.54 4.72
N SER A 466 4.42 56.03 5.82
CA SER A 466 5.64 55.20 5.80
C SER A 466 5.31 53.75 6.13
N THR A 467 5.96 52.83 5.42
CA THR A 467 5.89 51.41 5.70
C THR A 467 7.04 51.00 6.63
N VAL A 468 6.71 50.29 7.71
CA VAL A 468 7.68 49.72 8.64
C VAL A 468 7.64 48.21 8.49
N SER A 469 8.75 47.60 8.11
CA SER A 469 8.86 46.14 7.94
C SER A 469 9.40 45.50 9.20
N GLY A 470 8.77 44.39 9.60
CA GLY A 470 9.28 43.50 10.62
C GLY A 470 10.38 42.59 10.11
N ILE A 471 11.18 42.11 11.05
CA ILE A 471 12.13 41.01 10.86
C ILE A 471 11.42 39.73 11.30
N VAL A 472 11.26 38.79 10.37
CA VAL A 472 10.71 37.45 10.66
C VAL A 472 11.86 36.49 10.86
N ASP A 473 11.93 35.88 12.05
CA ASP A 473 12.84 34.77 12.33
C ASP A 473 12.07 33.46 12.26
N GLU A 474 12.27 32.73 11.16
CA GLU A 474 11.60 31.45 10.90
C GLU A 474 12.11 30.31 11.80
N THR A 475 13.32 30.43 12.37
CA THR A 475 13.88 29.40 13.26
C THR A 475 13.38 29.58 14.69
N ALA A 476 13.29 30.83 15.16
CA ALA A 476 12.77 31.17 16.48
C ALA A 476 11.23 31.33 16.50
N HIS A 477 10.59 31.37 15.32
CA HIS A 477 9.18 31.70 15.14
C HIS A 477 8.79 33.01 15.84
N THR A 478 9.58 34.06 15.58
CA THR A 478 9.34 35.40 16.14
C THR A 478 9.28 36.45 15.04
N VAL A 479 8.54 37.52 15.31
CA VAL A 479 8.51 38.72 14.48
C VAL A 479 8.86 39.91 15.36
N SER A 480 9.88 40.67 14.99
CA SER A 480 10.28 41.90 15.70
C SER A 480 10.17 43.11 14.78
N ILE A 481 9.45 44.14 15.23
CA ILE A 481 9.25 45.38 14.47
C ILE A 481 9.60 46.57 15.36
N THR A 482 10.45 47.46 14.87
CA THR A 482 10.73 48.73 15.55
C THR A 482 9.95 49.87 14.88
N VAL A 483 9.05 50.51 15.61
CA VAL A 483 8.25 51.65 15.14
C VAL A 483 8.84 52.98 15.64
N PRO A 484 8.58 54.12 14.96
CA PRO A 484 9.06 55.42 15.40
C PRO A 484 8.61 55.80 16.83
N PHE A 485 9.39 56.66 17.50
CA PHE A 485 9.03 57.22 18.80
C PHE A 485 7.63 57.87 18.75
N GLY A 486 6.86 57.71 19.83
CA GLY A 486 5.51 58.25 19.94
C GLY A 486 4.41 57.49 19.17
N THR A 487 4.75 56.39 18.49
CA THR A 487 3.73 55.53 17.83
C THR A 487 2.82 54.88 18.88
N ASP A 488 1.50 55.05 18.75
CA ASP A 488 0.52 54.32 19.55
C ASP A 488 0.45 52.85 19.10
N VAL A 489 0.87 51.94 19.98
CA VAL A 489 0.91 50.50 19.70
C VAL A 489 -0.34 49.75 20.19
N SER A 490 -1.30 50.44 20.80
CA SER A 490 -2.51 49.81 21.36
C SER A 490 -3.55 49.41 20.31
N ALA A 491 -3.42 49.92 19.06
CA ALA A 491 -4.36 49.66 17.99
C ALA A 491 -3.70 49.71 16.60
N LEU A 492 -2.83 48.74 16.31
CA LEU A 492 -2.16 48.63 15.00
C LEU A 492 -2.78 47.54 14.12
N SER A 493 -2.89 47.78 12.82
CA SER A 493 -3.38 46.82 11.82
C SER A 493 -2.22 46.37 10.92
N PRO A 494 -1.61 45.18 11.17
CA PRO A 494 -0.50 44.69 10.38
C PRO A 494 -0.95 44.05 9.08
N LEU A 495 -0.17 44.26 8.02
CA LEU A 495 -0.25 43.50 6.78
C LEU A 495 0.67 42.28 6.91
N VAL A 496 0.06 41.12 7.09
CA VAL A 496 0.73 39.82 7.21
C VAL A 496 0.58 39.06 5.89
N ALA A 497 1.69 38.63 5.31
CA ALA A 497 1.70 37.69 4.19
C ALA A 497 2.24 36.34 4.69
N VAL A 498 1.50 35.26 4.46
CA VAL A 498 1.87 33.90 4.84
C VAL A 498 2.20 33.05 3.60
N SER A 499 2.65 31.82 3.82
CA SER A 499 2.85 30.82 2.76
C SER A 499 1.63 30.65 1.86
N SER A 500 1.84 30.31 0.59
CA SER A 500 0.76 30.06 -0.36
C SER A 500 -0.22 29.03 0.19
N LEU A 501 -1.53 29.30 0.06
CA LEU A 501 -2.64 28.47 0.58
C LEU A 501 -2.73 28.38 2.11
N ALA A 502 -1.81 28.98 2.85
CA ALA A 502 -1.92 29.10 4.30
C ALA A 502 -2.82 30.27 4.71
N THR A 503 -3.30 30.22 5.95
CA THR A 503 -4.07 31.29 6.59
C THR A 503 -3.40 31.74 7.89
N SER A 504 -3.66 32.96 8.34
CA SER A 504 -3.18 33.47 9.63
C SER A 504 -4.35 33.86 10.54
N SER A 505 -4.16 33.66 11.84
CA SER A 505 -5.03 34.15 12.90
C SER A 505 -4.17 34.81 14.00
N PRO A 506 -4.33 36.11 14.31
CA PRO A 506 -5.24 37.07 13.70
C PRO A 506 -5.03 37.23 12.18
N ALA A 507 -6.10 37.54 11.45
CA ALA A 507 -6.01 37.73 10.01
C ALA A 507 -5.26 39.04 9.67
N SER A 508 -4.69 39.08 8.47
CA SER A 508 -4.05 40.28 7.92
C SER A 508 -5.04 41.47 7.91
N ALA A 509 -4.53 42.66 8.21
CA ALA A 509 -5.26 43.92 8.36
C ALA A 509 -6.28 44.00 9.52
N VAL A 510 -6.28 43.04 10.46
CA VAL A 510 -7.07 43.14 11.70
C VAL A 510 -6.32 43.95 12.75
N VAL A 511 -7.00 44.90 13.39
CA VAL A 511 -6.43 45.72 14.48
C VAL A 511 -6.09 44.82 15.68
N GLN A 512 -4.89 44.98 16.22
CA GLN A 512 -4.37 44.30 17.40
C GLN A 512 -3.70 45.30 18.36
N ASP A 513 -3.66 44.93 19.64
CA ASP A 513 -2.95 45.66 20.70
C ASP A 513 -1.57 45.02 20.91
N PHE A 514 -0.51 45.76 20.59
CA PHE A 514 0.89 45.34 20.72
C PHE A 514 1.57 45.94 21.95
N THR A 515 0.82 46.39 22.96
CA THR A 515 1.38 46.72 24.29
C THR A 515 2.05 45.50 24.94
N ASN A 516 1.65 44.29 24.54
CA ASN A 516 2.28 43.02 24.85
C ASN A 516 2.49 42.22 23.54
N PRO A 517 3.38 41.20 23.52
CA PRO A 517 3.55 40.35 22.35
C PRO A 517 2.23 39.66 21.92
N VAL A 518 1.97 39.61 20.62
CA VAL A 518 0.76 39.01 20.03
C VAL A 518 1.13 37.72 19.30
N ILE A 519 0.37 36.65 19.55
CA ILE A 519 0.58 35.36 18.90
C ILE A 519 -0.20 35.31 17.58
N TYR A 520 0.50 34.96 16.50
CA TYR A 520 -0.08 34.67 15.19
C TYR A 520 0.05 33.18 14.89
N THR A 521 -1.07 32.50 14.71
CA THR A 521 -1.11 31.09 14.27
C THR A 521 -1.26 31.05 12.75
N VAL A 522 -0.29 30.46 12.07
CA VAL A 522 -0.35 30.16 10.63
C VAL A 522 -0.79 28.71 10.43
N THR A 523 -1.88 28.51 9.69
CA THR A 523 -2.42 27.18 9.38
C THR A 523 -2.18 26.87 7.91
N ALA A 524 -1.45 25.78 7.64
CA ALA A 524 -1.19 25.26 6.30
C ALA A 524 -2.44 24.64 5.65
N GLU A 525 -2.36 24.34 4.37
CA GLU A 525 -3.44 23.67 3.62
C GLU A 525 -3.75 22.27 4.16
N ASP A 526 -2.73 21.55 4.66
CA ASP A 526 -2.87 20.24 5.30
C ASP A 526 -3.45 20.29 6.73
N GLY A 527 -3.71 21.49 7.27
CA GLY A 527 -4.23 21.73 8.62
C GLY A 527 -3.16 21.78 9.72
N SER A 528 -1.87 21.58 9.40
CA SER A 528 -0.79 21.78 10.36
C SER A 528 -0.61 23.26 10.71
N THR A 529 -0.20 23.55 11.94
CA THR A 529 -0.14 24.93 12.47
C THR A 529 1.27 25.29 12.96
N GLN A 530 1.57 26.59 12.91
CA GLN A 530 2.79 27.19 13.46
C GLN A 530 2.43 28.50 14.16
N GLU A 531 2.88 28.67 15.39
CA GLU A 531 2.69 29.92 16.14
C GLU A 531 3.92 30.80 15.98
N TYR A 532 3.69 32.10 15.78
CA TYR A 532 4.69 33.17 15.75
C TYR A 532 4.40 34.18 16.84
N THR A 533 5.43 34.61 17.56
CA THR A 533 5.30 35.69 18.54
C THR A 533 5.73 37.03 17.94
N ALA A 534 4.78 37.93 17.70
CA ALA A 534 5.01 39.26 17.16
C ALA A 534 5.19 40.30 18.28
N THR A 535 6.33 40.99 18.28
CA THR A 535 6.70 42.01 19.28
C THR A 535 6.98 43.35 18.58
N VAL A 536 6.41 44.42 19.12
CA VAL A 536 6.64 45.79 18.63
C VAL A 536 7.47 46.55 19.65
N ILE A 537 8.52 47.20 19.17
CA ILE A 537 9.47 47.99 19.94
C ILE A 537 9.33 49.44 19.50
N ILE A 538 9.12 50.37 20.44
CA ILE A 538 9.10 51.81 20.14
C ILE A 538 10.53 52.32 20.17
N ALA A 539 10.98 53.00 19.11
CA ALA A 539 12.29 53.63 19.06
C ALA A 539 12.42 54.72 20.14
N SER A 540 13.62 54.89 20.70
CA SER A 540 13.90 55.92 21.69
C SER A 540 13.85 57.33 21.08
N ASP A 541 13.47 58.32 21.88
CA ASP A 541 13.64 59.72 21.50
C ASP A 541 15.12 60.11 21.50
N THR A 542 15.55 60.82 20.46
CA THR A 542 16.94 61.25 20.25
C THR A 542 17.04 62.72 19.86
N VAL A 543 15.92 63.44 19.82
CA VAL A 543 15.87 64.85 19.42
C VAL A 543 15.91 65.72 20.66
N ALA A 544 16.78 66.72 20.71
CA ALA A 544 16.81 67.66 21.82
C ALA A 544 15.63 68.63 21.79
N PRO A 545 15.10 69.05 22.96
CA PRO A 545 14.07 70.07 23.03
C PRO A 545 14.58 71.41 22.48
N THR A 546 13.69 72.33 22.12
CA THR A 546 14.05 73.71 21.72
C THR A 546 13.11 74.71 22.38
N ILE A 547 13.50 75.98 22.49
CA ILE A 547 12.55 77.04 22.90
C ILE A 547 11.82 77.57 21.67
N THR A 548 10.51 77.38 21.65
CA THR A 548 9.64 77.78 20.53
C THR A 548 9.17 79.22 20.67
N THR A 549 8.88 79.68 21.90
CA THR A 549 8.44 81.05 22.17
C THR A 549 8.96 81.56 23.51
N TYR A 550 9.11 82.89 23.61
CA TYR A 550 9.33 83.56 24.88
C TYR A 550 8.80 85.01 24.87
N THR A 551 8.37 85.48 26.03
CA THR A 551 7.77 86.80 26.22
C THR A 551 8.30 87.49 27.47
N PHE A 552 8.23 88.83 27.48
CA PHE A 552 8.40 89.67 28.66
C PHE A 552 7.09 90.40 28.93
N ASN A 553 6.61 90.38 30.18
CA ASN A 553 5.30 90.95 30.55
C ASN A 553 4.20 90.54 29.56
N GLU A 554 4.13 89.24 29.27
CA GLU A 554 3.15 88.61 28.35
C GLU A 554 3.28 89.03 26.88
N THR A 555 4.27 89.86 26.52
CA THR A 555 4.48 90.36 25.15
C THR A 555 5.78 89.84 24.54
N ALA A 556 5.75 89.42 23.27
CA ALA A 556 6.95 89.07 22.52
C ALA A 556 7.60 90.34 21.97
N GLY A 557 8.82 90.64 22.40
CA GLY A 557 9.53 91.86 21.99
C GLY A 557 10.61 92.25 22.98
N ASP A 558 11.47 93.19 22.58
CA ASP A 558 12.38 93.85 23.52
C ASP A 558 11.58 94.59 24.60
N ILE A 559 12.13 94.67 25.80
CA ILE A 559 11.55 95.47 26.88
C ILE A 559 12.59 96.42 27.45
N THR A 560 12.18 97.66 27.72
CA THR A 560 12.97 98.61 28.52
C THR A 560 12.32 98.73 29.89
N ILE A 561 13.10 98.57 30.95
CA ILE A 561 12.60 98.57 32.33
C ILE A 561 13.43 99.49 33.23
N ASP A 562 12.75 100.16 34.13
CA ASP A 562 13.33 100.87 35.26
C ASP A 562 12.84 100.23 36.56
N PHE A 563 13.75 99.57 37.28
CA PHE A 563 13.42 98.90 38.54
C PHE A 563 13.19 99.87 39.71
N ALA A 564 13.43 101.18 39.53
CA ALA A 564 13.05 102.18 40.53
C ALA A 564 11.53 102.45 40.52
N THR A 565 10.87 102.31 39.37
CA THR A 565 9.45 102.59 39.18
C THR A 565 8.59 101.33 38.96
N THR A 566 9.20 100.22 38.58
CA THR A 566 8.53 98.92 38.39
C THR A 566 9.16 97.84 39.28
N THR A 567 8.34 96.98 39.88
CA THR A 567 8.84 95.99 40.86
C THR A 567 9.47 94.76 40.23
N SER A 568 9.09 94.38 39.00
CA SER A 568 9.65 93.23 38.29
C SER A 568 9.24 93.16 36.82
N VAL A 569 10.02 92.46 36.00
CA VAL A 569 9.63 91.95 34.68
C VAL A 569 9.24 90.47 34.80
N SER A 570 8.06 90.08 34.32
CA SER A 570 7.73 88.66 34.14
C SER A 570 8.30 88.18 32.81
N PHE A 571 8.76 86.94 32.77
CA PHE A 571 9.22 86.30 31.55
C PHE A 571 8.72 84.86 31.51
N SER A 572 8.25 84.45 30.34
CA SER A 572 7.68 83.12 30.10
C SER A 572 8.32 82.50 28.87
N LEU A 573 8.73 81.23 28.96
CA LEU A 573 9.27 80.41 27.88
C LEU A 573 8.33 79.23 27.59
N THR A 574 8.28 78.81 26.32
CA THR A 574 7.65 77.54 25.91
C THR A 574 8.66 76.71 25.13
N ALA A 575 8.88 75.47 25.55
CA ALA A 575 9.69 74.48 24.87
C ALA A 575 8.89 73.73 23.78
N SER A 576 9.58 73.04 22.87
CA SER A 576 8.96 72.21 21.82
C SER A 576 8.30 70.94 22.36
N GLU A 577 8.62 70.57 23.61
CA GLU A 577 8.15 69.39 24.30
C GLU A 577 8.25 69.59 25.82
N ASN A 578 7.75 68.63 26.60
CA ASN A 578 7.85 68.67 28.05
C ASN A 578 9.30 68.42 28.51
N VAL A 579 9.81 69.31 29.35
CA VAL A 579 11.18 69.25 29.85
C VAL A 579 11.21 68.81 31.31
N ASP A 580 12.20 68.00 31.69
CA ASP A 580 12.37 67.46 33.04
C ASP A 580 13.28 68.33 33.92
N TRP A 581 13.92 69.35 33.33
CA TRP A 581 14.78 70.29 34.03
C TRP A 581 14.96 71.60 33.24
N VAL A 582 14.99 72.74 33.95
CA VAL A 582 15.18 74.08 33.36
C VAL A 582 16.15 74.93 34.18
N SER A 583 17.04 75.65 33.49
CA SER A 583 17.83 76.75 34.01
C SER A 583 17.82 77.94 33.05
N ILE A 584 17.51 79.12 33.58
CA ILE A 584 17.44 80.35 32.81
C ILE A 584 18.42 81.35 33.41
N LYS A 585 19.37 81.82 32.61
CA LYS A 585 20.33 82.85 32.99
C LYS A 585 19.99 84.15 32.26
N ILE A 586 19.71 85.21 33.01
CA ILE A 586 19.62 86.58 32.51
C ILE A 586 20.95 87.25 32.87
N GLU A 587 21.70 87.75 31.90
CA GLU A 587 23.02 88.34 32.15
C GLU A 587 23.24 89.61 31.35
N ASP A 588 24.01 90.54 31.91
CA ASP A 588 24.45 91.75 31.22
C ASP A 588 25.36 91.36 30.05
N GLN A 589 25.01 91.88 28.87
CA GLN A 589 25.70 91.63 27.61
C GLN A 589 27.17 92.01 27.63
N ASN A 590 27.54 93.08 28.33
CA ASN A 590 28.90 93.60 28.38
C ASN A 590 29.64 93.13 29.63
N THR A 591 28.92 92.79 30.70
CA THR A 591 29.50 92.32 31.97
C THR A 591 28.80 91.02 32.45
N PRO A 592 29.09 89.85 31.86
CA PRO A 592 28.34 88.60 32.14
C PRO A 592 28.38 88.08 33.59
N ASP A 593 29.24 88.64 34.43
CA ASP A 593 29.27 88.40 35.88
C ASP A 593 28.08 89.06 36.61
N ASN A 594 27.45 90.06 36.00
CA ASN A 594 26.18 90.61 36.43
C ASN A 594 25.04 89.77 35.86
N TYR A 595 24.57 88.79 36.62
CA TYR A 595 23.53 87.88 36.16
C TYR A 595 22.52 87.49 37.24
N LYS A 596 21.39 86.96 36.80
CA LYS A 596 20.39 86.24 37.59
C LYS A 596 20.18 84.86 36.99
N ILE A 597 20.26 83.81 37.80
CA ILE A 597 19.89 82.45 37.38
C ILE A 597 18.60 82.02 38.09
N PHE A 598 17.72 81.41 37.32
CA PHE A 598 16.56 80.67 37.78
C PHE A 598 16.74 79.20 37.46
N PHE A 599 16.26 78.34 38.36
CA PHE A 599 16.21 76.89 38.17
C PHE A 599 14.75 76.41 38.26
N SER A 600 14.51 75.17 37.83
CA SER A 600 13.25 74.44 38.05
C SER A 600 12.73 74.67 39.48
N SER A 601 11.51 75.17 39.58
CA SER A 601 10.80 75.52 40.82
C SER A 601 9.42 76.07 40.45
N VAL A 602 8.65 76.61 41.41
CA VAL A 602 7.30 77.18 41.14
C VAL A 602 7.33 78.12 39.93
N GLY A 603 6.50 77.84 38.93
CA GLY A 603 6.45 78.55 37.64
C GLY A 603 7.22 77.87 36.51
N CYS A 604 8.18 76.98 36.79
CA CYS A 604 8.93 76.17 35.83
C CYS A 604 9.02 74.74 36.37
N VAL A 605 7.96 73.97 36.17
CA VAL A 605 7.75 72.66 36.78
C VAL A 605 8.26 71.57 35.84
N ASP A 606 9.03 70.63 36.38
CA ASP A 606 9.51 69.48 35.63
C ASP A 606 8.32 68.65 35.07
N GLY A 607 8.45 68.17 33.84
CA GLY A 607 7.40 67.48 33.10
C GLY A 607 6.43 68.40 32.36
N THR A 608 6.70 69.71 32.30
CA THR A 608 5.89 70.68 31.54
C THR A 608 6.73 71.39 30.47
N ALA A 609 6.08 71.81 29.37
CA ALA A 609 6.75 72.55 28.31
C ALA A 609 6.88 74.05 28.60
N THR A 610 6.28 74.57 29.67
CA THR A 610 6.21 76.02 29.94
C THR A 610 6.95 76.40 31.22
N CYS A 611 7.59 77.56 31.18
CA CYS A 611 8.35 78.08 32.31
C CYS A 611 8.18 79.59 32.42
N ALA A 612 7.55 80.04 33.51
CA ALA A 612 7.28 81.43 33.83
C ALA A 612 7.98 81.84 35.14
N LYS A 613 8.64 83.00 35.11
CA LYS A 613 9.39 83.57 36.24
C LYS A 613 9.25 85.09 36.23
N SER A 614 9.63 85.72 37.34
CA SER A 614 9.76 87.17 37.42
C SER A 614 11.15 87.56 37.91
N TRP A 615 11.68 88.63 37.35
CA TRP A 615 12.95 89.22 37.74
C TRP A 615 12.72 90.65 38.22
N ASP A 616 13.10 90.92 39.46
CA ASP A 616 12.97 92.20 40.17
C ASP A 616 14.23 93.08 40.08
N GLY A 617 15.16 92.72 39.20
CA GLY A 617 16.46 93.39 39.08
C GLY A 617 17.50 92.92 40.08
N ALA A 618 17.20 91.99 40.99
CA ALA A 618 18.21 91.42 41.88
C ALA A 618 19.16 90.49 41.12
N LEU A 619 20.47 90.66 41.34
CA LEU A 619 21.50 89.79 40.79
C LEU A 619 21.81 88.61 41.72
N SER A 620 22.13 87.45 41.14
CA SER A 620 22.54 86.24 41.87
C SER A 620 23.92 86.38 42.53
N SER A 621 24.72 87.37 42.16
CA SER A 621 26.05 87.66 42.73
C SER A 621 26.02 88.45 44.05
N GLY A 622 24.87 89.01 44.44
CA GLY A 622 24.66 89.73 45.70
C GLY A 622 25.03 91.23 45.65
N GLY A 623 24.14 92.09 46.15
CA GLY A 623 24.50 93.43 46.64
C GLY A 623 24.49 94.63 45.68
N MET A 624 23.68 94.64 44.61
CA MET A 624 23.25 95.84 43.84
C MET A 624 22.01 95.48 43.01
N THR A 625 21.11 96.45 42.74
CA THR A 625 20.11 96.34 41.67
C THR A 625 20.81 96.33 40.31
N ALA A 626 20.28 95.57 39.33
CA ALA A 626 20.83 95.42 38.00
C ALA A 626 21.25 96.78 37.39
N PRO A 627 22.53 96.99 37.04
CA PRO A 627 22.98 98.24 36.41
C PRO A 627 22.30 98.53 35.08
N ASN A 628 22.34 99.79 34.66
CA ASN A 628 21.89 100.18 33.33
C ASN A 628 22.69 99.42 32.27
N GLY A 629 21.99 98.76 31.35
CA GLY A 629 22.62 97.88 30.38
C GLY A 629 21.62 97.04 29.60
N THR A 630 22.13 96.30 28.63
CA THR A 630 21.35 95.33 27.85
C THR A 630 21.60 93.94 28.40
N TYR A 631 20.53 93.20 28.71
CA TYR A 631 20.58 91.86 29.27
C TYR A 631 20.05 90.86 28.26
N ARG A 632 20.77 89.74 28.12
CA ARG A 632 20.41 88.61 27.25
C ARG A 632 20.00 87.42 28.10
N ILE A 633 19.19 86.55 27.51
CA ILE A 633 18.64 85.38 28.19
C ILE A 633 19.26 84.13 27.58
N LYS A 634 19.81 83.26 28.42
CA LYS A 634 20.28 81.92 28.06
C LYS A 634 19.36 80.89 28.67
N ALA A 635 18.78 80.01 27.85
CA ALA A 635 17.97 78.90 28.31
C ALA A 635 18.78 77.60 28.24
N HIS A 636 18.72 76.83 29.31
CA HIS A 636 19.30 75.50 29.41
C HIS A 636 18.21 74.55 29.90
N ILE A 637 17.73 73.67 29.03
CA ILE A 637 16.61 72.76 29.30
C ILE A 637 16.99 71.33 28.93
N ARG A 638 16.38 70.35 29.59
CA ARG A 638 16.57 68.92 29.31
C ARG A 638 15.22 68.22 29.23
N ASP A 639 15.06 67.28 28.31
CA ASP A 639 13.85 66.45 28.21
C ASP A 639 13.93 65.18 29.09
N MET A 640 12.84 64.40 29.10
CA MET A 640 12.78 63.14 29.86
C MET A 640 13.70 62.04 29.31
N ALA A 641 14.12 62.13 28.04
CA ALA A 641 15.07 61.20 27.41
C ALA A 641 16.54 61.60 27.71
N GLY A 642 16.76 62.74 28.36
CA GLY A 642 18.07 63.27 28.73
C GLY A 642 18.73 64.13 27.65
N ASN A 643 18.03 64.44 26.55
CA ASN A 643 18.56 65.34 25.52
C ASN A 643 18.52 66.79 26.01
N ILE A 644 19.55 67.57 25.68
CA ILE A 644 19.80 68.90 26.26
C ILE A 644 19.77 69.99 25.17
N TYR A 645 19.16 71.12 25.49
CA TYR A 645 19.27 72.38 24.76
C TYR A 645 19.87 73.47 25.63
N GLN A 646 20.87 74.18 25.10
CA GLN A 646 21.58 75.22 25.85
C GLN A 646 22.03 76.37 24.96
N GLU A 647 21.18 77.36 24.73
CA GLU A 647 21.45 78.47 23.80
C GLU A 647 20.96 79.83 24.33
N TYR A 648 21.47 80.91 23.73
CA TYR A 648 20.92 82.26 23.95
C TYR A 648 19.63 82.43 23.16
N LEU A 649 18.62 82.99 23.81
CA LEU A 649 17.36 83.35 23.19
C LEU A 649 17.55 84.63 22.37
N LEU A 650 17.11 84.58 21.12
CA LEU A 650 17.15 85.68 20.16
C LEU A 650 15.74 85.90 19.58
N PRO A 651 15.38 87.12 19.15
CA PRO A 651 16.19 88.33 19.16
C PRO A 651 16.04 89.22 20.40
N TYR A 652 15.07 88.94 21.29
CA TYR A 652 14.62 89.87 22.29
C TYR A 652 15.57 90.03 23.48
N ILE A 653 15.73 91.28 23.92
CA ILE A 653 16.58 91.68 25.03
C ILE A 653 15.80 92.46 26.10
N ILE A 654 16.37 92.51 27.30
CA ILE A 654 15.90 93.39 28.39
C ILE A 654 16.88 94.56 28.50
N THR A 655 16.43 95.79 28.31
CA THR A 655 17.23 96.99 28.55
C THR A 655 16.87 97.58 29.91
N VAL A 656 17.81 97.63 30.84
CA VAL A 656 17.65 98.31 32.13
C VAL A 656 18.12 99.75 31.98
N ASN A 657 17.27 100.73 32.28
CA ASN A 657 17.61 102.14 32.21
C ASN A 657 16.91 102.98 33.29
N THR A 658 17.67 103.34 34.33
CA THR A 658 17.25 104.13 35.51
C THR A 658 17.20 105.65 35.27
N THR A 659 17.36 106.12 34.03
CA THR A 659 17.40 107.56 33.68
C THR A 659 16.24 108.05 32.80
N LEU A 660 15.22 107.21 32.60
CA LEU A 660 13.96 107.66 32.00
C LEU A 660 13.16 108.47 33.04
N PRO A 661 12.58 109.63 32.69
CA PRO A 661 11.87 110.50 33.63
C PRO A 661 10.57 109.90 34.16
#